data_AF-A0A8K0IBK2-F1
#
_entry.id   AF-A0A8K0IBK2-F1
#
_cell.length_a   1.000
_cell.length_b   1.000
_cell.length_c   1.000
_cell.angle_alpha   90.00
_cell.angle_beta   90.00
_cell.angle_gamma   90.00
#
_symmetry.space_group_name_H-M   'P 1'
#
loop_
_entity.id
_entity.type
_entity.pdbx_description
1 polymer ?
#
loop_
_entity_poly.entity_id
_entity_poly.type
_entity_poly.pdbx_seq_one_letter_code
_entity_poly.pdbx_strand_id
1 'polypeptide(L)'
;MFIYNQMGGIDEAALDRLSLVTEMTKHIRVRASGGRSTALELGQFSPVFVWLLRDFYLDLVEDNRKITPRDYLELALRPVQGGGRDISAKNEIRQSIRALFPDRECFTLVRPLNNENDLQRLDQIPLDKLRPEFWSGLDALTNFVFERTRPKQVGATVMTGPILSGITQSFLDAINNGAIPTISSSWQSVEEAECRRAYDSAADIYMSSFDRTKPAEEAVLREAHENAVQKALTVFNATAVGAGSARLHYEKLLHNFFRKAFEDFKRDAFMEADLISSNIIQSMEMKLQDACRVPNAKLDDVIQSSILNFLFFFLSKSQDLNPDVLKGKPLASLEGPILDLFRRQLNQIESERSTLKLKCSSSEDKLGLLKMQLQANEKHRTEYLKRYEEAISDKEKISKDYSVRVLDLQNKYSKLEERCSGLLKALDLAKLESSDWKTKYDHTYSEQKAKEDKFKAQLATLESRISASEGRLAAVREQTHSAREEASEWKTKYDIAVREAKTALERAALVQERTNKQAQEREDTLREEFADQIAEKEREIANLTAKIDFSEKHANSLVSQFEAVESKLKSQEAESLALKNEIRTLVENLSSVRTVAQSHDKQVKILEQEKNHLEEKYLSECKKVSEADKRCKDAEREANRAIELADSARAEVIASQKEKNEAQQLAMERLTIIERTKTQVESLERERTKLMEEVERLCQSEMDANSKITSLEGRVNEREREIEEMLSQSNAQRSNTVQVLEGLLATERVALAEANNRAEALSLQLQATQGKLDALQQELTSIRLNETALDSKLRTAHGKRLRVEDCMGTESVHNIDVVDQEVVRGRKKCKSTTSPYNYTSTEDGGSVFIGEEDRNENEENHNTEAKDYAKFTVLKLKQELTKHGFGAQLLQLKNPNKKDFVALYEKHVLKK
;
A
#
# COMPACT_ATOMS: atom_id res chain seq x y z
N MET A 1 15.66 20.57 18.89
CA MET A 1 15.06 21.34 20.00
C MET A 1 14.59 22.68 19.44
N PHE A 2 13.59 23.32 20.04
CA PHE A 2 13.17 24.69 19.73
C PHE A 2 13.09 25.46 21.05
N ILE A 3 13.90 26.51 21.19
CA ILE A 3 14.00 27.31 22.41
C ILE A 3 13.27 28.63 22.16
N TYR A 4 12.14 28.83 22.84
CA TYR A 4 11.39 30.09 22.80
C TYR A 4 11.84 30.98 23.96
N ASN A 5 12.68 31.97 23.67
CA ASN A 5 13.26 32.89 24.66
C ASN A 5 12.39 34.14 24.83
N GLN A 6 11.93 34.36 26.06
CA GLN A 6 11.05 35.47 26.47
C GLN A 6 11.55 36.09 27.77
N MET A 7 11.19 37.35 28.06
CA MET A 7 11.40 37.97 29.38
C MET A 7 10.12 37.92 30.23
N GLY A 8 10.27 37.74 31.54
CA GLY A 8 9.18 37.70 32.53
C GLY A 8 8.49 36.33 32.65
N GLY A 9 7.31 36.31 33.26
CA GLY A 9 6.46 35.12 33.36
C GLY A 9 5.67 34.84 32.08
N ILE A 10 4.93 33.72 32.06
CA ILE A 10 4.01 33.38 30.98
C ILE A 10 2.69 34.12 31.23
N ASP A 11 2.39 35.11 30.38
CA ASP A 11 1.13 35.85 30.37
C ASP A 11 0.27 35.52 29.13
N GLU A 12 -0.97 36.02 29.11
CA GLU A 12 -1.87 35.81 27.97
C GLU A 12 -1.26 36.37 26.67
N ALA A 13 -0.61 37.54 26.73
CA ALA A 13 0.02 38.15 25.56
C ALA A 13 1.19 37.30 25.02
N ALA A 14 1.88 36.53 25.85
CA ALA A 14 2.89 35.57 25.43
C ALA A 14 2.30 34.32 24.77
N LEU A 15 1.18 33.80 25.31
CA LEU A 15 0.41 32.73 24.67
C LEU A 15 -0.14 33.18 23.30
N ASP A 16 -0.66 34.42 23.20
CA ASP A 16 -1.14 35.01 21.96
C ASP A 16 0.01 35.24 20.96
N ARG A 17 1.20 35.66 21.41
CA ARG A 17 2.41 35.73 20.55
C ARG A 17 2.88 34.35 20.07
N LEU A 18 2.79 33.32 20.92
CA LEU A 18 3.10 31.95 20.52
C LEU A 18 2.01 31.35 19.61
N SER A 19 0.77 31.86 19.65
CA SER A 19 -0.31 31.43 18.76
C SER A 19 0.05 31.62 17.29
N LEU A 20 0.73 32.72 16.93
CA LEU A 20 1.22 32.96 15.57
C LEU A 20 2.15 31.84 15.08
N VAL A 21 3.02 31.31 15.94
CA VAL A 21 3.87 30.15 15.62
C VAL A 21 2.99 28.92 15.36
N THR A 22 1.97 28.70 16.18
CA THR A 22 1.01 27.60 15.95
C THR A 22 0.25 27.76 14.64
N GLU A 23 -0.12 29.00 14.26
CA GLU A 23 -0.81 29.31 13.01
C GLU A 23 0.10 29.04 11.80
N MET A 24 1.34 29.51 11.82
CA MET A 24 2.33 29.21 10.77
C MET A 24 2.51 27.70 10.59
N THR A 25 2.47 26.91 11.67
CA THR A 25 2.47 25.44 11.57
C THR A 25 1.15 24.83 11.06
N LYS A 26 -0.01 25.48 11.20
CA LYS A 26 -1.26 25.06 10.50
C LYS A 26 -1.12 25.20 8.98
N HIS A 27 -0.20 26.04 8.51
CA HIS A 27 0.18 26.18 7.10
C HIS A 27 1.31 25.21 6.66
N ILE A 28 1.65 24.20 7.47
CA ILE A 28 2.54 23.10 7.09
C ILE A 28 1.74 21.80 7.04
N ARG A 29 1.91 20.99 5.99
CA ARG A 29 1.26 19.67 5.87
C ARG A 29 2.25 18.52 6.05
N VAL A 30 1.81 17.44 6.67
CA VAL A 30 2.60 16.20 6.76
C VAL A 30 2.56 15.45 5.42
N ARG A 31 1.41 15.40 4.75
CA ARG A 31 1.15 14.63 3.53
C ARG A 31 0.49 15.49 2.44
N ALA A 32 0.76 15.14 1.18
CA ALA A 32 0.16 15.82 0.02
C ALA A 32 -1.32 15.42 -0.24
N SER A 33 -1.77 14.26 0.25
CA SER A 33 -3.17 13.83 0.16
C SER A 33 -4.09 14.80 0.91
N GLY A 34 -5.17 15.25 0.24
CA GLY A 34 -5.85 16.53 0.48
C GLY A 34 -6.64 16.75 1.78
N GLY A 35 -6.26 16.16 2.91
CA GLY A 35 -6.74 16.56 4.23
C GLY A 35 -6.03 17.82 4.75
N ARG A 36 -6.62 18.49 5.76
CA ARG A 36 -5.85 19.33 6.68
C ARG A 36 -5.11 18.38 7.63
N SER A 37 -3.78 18.47 7.72
CA SER A 37 -3.04 17.74 8.75
C SER A 37 -3.49 18.21 10.14
N THR A 38 -3.70 17.27 11.04
CA THR A 38 -4.06 17.58 12.42
C THR A 38 -2.82 17.99 13.22
N ALA A 39 -2.98 18.81 14.25
CA ALA A 39 -1.86 19.22 15.11
C ALA A 39 -1.14 18.02 15.76
N LEU A 40 -1.86 16.92 16.01
CA LEU A 40 -1.31 15.67 16.55
C LEU A 40 -0.40 14.93 15.55
N GLU A 41 -0.72 14.93 14.25
CA GLU A 41 0.19 14.41 13.21
C GLU A 41 1.46 15.27 13.10
N LEU A 42 1.30 16.59 13.21
CA LEU A 42 2.43 17.53 13.20
C LEU A 42 3.32 17.40 14.45
N GLY A 43 2.73 17.04 15.59
CA GLY A 43 3.44 16.77 16.84
C GLY A 43 4.49 15.66 16.76
N GLN A 44 4.34 14.71 15.83
CA GLN A 44 5.35 13.65 15.59
C GLN A 44 6.64 14.16 14.94
N PHE A 45 6.58 15.27 14.20
CA PHE A 45 7.73 15.87 13.50
C PHE A 45 8.29 17.09 14.23
N SER A 46 7.56 17.57 15.23
CA SER A 46 7.88 18.78 15.99
C SER A 46 9.06 18.55 16.94
N PRO A 47 9.92 19.56 17.15
CA PRO A 47 11.04 19.47 18.08
C PRO A 47 10.56 19.51 19.54
N VAL A 48 11.37 18.95 20.44
CA VAL A 48 11.28 19.23 21.89
C VAL A 48 11.24 20.75 22.10
N PHE A 49 10.18 21.23 22.72
CA PHE A 49 9.93 22.65 22.99
C PHE A 49 10.50 23.03 24.35
N VAL A 50 11.22 24.15 24.40
CA VAL A 50 11.77 24.70 25.64
C VAL A 50 11.34 26.16 25.76
N TRP A 51 10.51 26.47 26.76
CA TRP A 51 10.24 27.86 27.10
C TRP A 51 11.38 28.36 28.00
N LEU A 52 12.11 29.39 27.55
CA LEU A 52 13.16 30.03 28.32
C LEU A 52 12.68 31.39 28.84
N LEU A 53 12.45 31.48 30.14
CA LEU A 53 11.94 32.65 30.83
C LEU A 53 13.11 33.42 31.46
N ARG A 54 13.53 34.50 30.80
CA ARG A 54 14.57 35.43 31.22
C ARG A 54 14.03 36.43 32.24
N ASP A 55 14.93 36.93 33.11
CA ASP A 55 14.61 37.92 34.14
C ASP A 55 13.38 37.51 34.99
N PHE A 56 13.24 36.21 35.27
CA PHE A 56 12.09 35.65 35.96
C PHE A 56 12.04 36.09 37.43
N TYR A 57 10.87 36.56 37.87
CA TYR A 57 10.67 37.29 39.13
C TYR A 57 9.51 36.74 40.00
N LEU A 58 8.87 35.65 39.59
CA LEU A 58 7.78 35.03 40.35
C LEU A 58 8.32 33.91 41.24
N ASP A 59 7.79 33.77 42.45
CA ASP A 59 8.03 32.58 43.27
C ASP A 59 7.26 31.38 42.69
N LEU A 60 7.97 30.26 42.49
CA LEU A 60 7.39 29.02 41.97
C LEU A 60 6.65 28.26 43.10
N VAL A 61 5.50 28.79 43.51
CA VAL A 61 4.64 28.25 44.58
C VAL A 61 3.17 28.19 44.15
N GLU A 62 2.54 27.03 44.32
CA GLU A 62 1.09 26.81 44.17
C GLU A 62 0.58 26.05 45.41
N ASP A 63 -0.54 26.45 46.01
CA ASP A 63 -1.12 25.85 47.23
C ASP A 63 -0.09 25.61 48.38
N ASN A 64 0.80 26.58 48.61
CA ASN A 64 1.94 26.52 49.55
C ASN A 64 2.96 25.39 49.28
N ARG A 65 2.96 24.80 48.08
CA ARG A 65 3.93 23.80 47.61
C ARG A 65 4.86 24.44 46.57
N LYS A 66 6.15 24.11 46.62
CA LYS A 66 7.08 24.48 45.54
C LYS A 66 6.76 23.66 44.30
N ILE A 67 6.56 24.33 43.17
CA ILE A 67 6.35 23.71 41.86
C ILE A 67 7.64 23.81 41.02
N THR A 68 7.83 22.95 40.03
CA THR A 68 8.96 23.09 39.09
C THR A 68 8.63 24.13 38.00
N PRO A 69 9.63 24.67 37.27
CA PRO A 69 9.39 25.50 36.09
C PRO A 69 8.52 24.79 35.03
N ARG A 70 8.66 23.46 34.91
CA ARG A 70 7.85 22.61 34.02
C ARG A 70 6.39 22.57 34.45
N ASP A 71 6.12 22.40 35.74
CA ASP A 71 4.75 22.41 36.28
C ASP A 71 4.10 23.77 36.03
N TYR A 72 4.82 24.87 36.25
CA TYR A 72 4.37 26.23 35.93
C TYR A 72 3.95 26.39 34.45
N LEU A 73 4.68 25.76 33.51
CA LEU A 73 4.29 25.72 32.10
C LEU A 73 2.99 24.89 31.87
N GLU A 74 2.87 23.72 32.47
CA GLU A 74 1.65 22.89 32.32
C GLU A 74 0.41 23.50 33.00
N LEU A 75 0.61 24.34 34.03
CA LEU A 75 -0.42 25.18 34.65
C LEU A 75 -0.83 26.33 33.71
N ALA A 76 0.11 27.07 33.15
CA ALA A 76 -0.17 28.15 32.19
C ALA A 76 -0.87 27.65 30.91
N LEU A 77 -0.59 26.41 30.50
CA LEU A 77 -1.25 25.73 29.36
C LEU A 77 -2.58 25.05 29.74
N ARG A 78 -3.04 25.11 31.00
CA ARG A 78 -4.31 24.52 31.45
C ARG A 78 -5.50 25.28 30.85
N PRO A 79 -6.55 24.59 30.34
CA PRO A 79 -7.74 25.28 29.86
C PRO A 79 -8.44 26.03 31.00
N VAL A 80 -8.79 27.28 30.74
CA VAL A 80 -9.46 28.17 31.70
C VAL A 80 -10.95 27.84 31.72
N GLN A 81 -11.50 27.69 32.92
CA GLN A 81 -12.93 27.42 33.16
C GLN A 81 -13.75 28.70 32.93
N GLY A 82 -14.79 28.62 32.09
CA GLY A 82 -15.73 29.72 31.86
C GLY A 82 -16.47 29.61 30.52
N GLY A 83 -17.61 30.31 30.41
CA GLY A 83 -18.41 30.38 29.18
C GLY A 83 -18.19 31.71 28.45
N GLY A 84 -17.72 31.66 27.21
CA GLY A 84 -17.54 32.83 26.35
C GLY A 84 -16.69 32.54 25.12
N ARG A 85 -16.89 33.28 24.03
CA ARG A 85 -16.13 33.08 22.76
C ARG A 85 -14.63 33.29 22.96
N ASP A 86 -14.26 34.32 23.70
CA ASP A 86 -12.86 34.68 23.96
C ASP A 86 -12.15 33.61 24.81
N ILE A 87 -12.90 32.96 25.72
CA ILE A 87 -12.41 31.83 26.54
C ILE A 87 -12.20 30.59 25.66
N SER A 88 -13.10 30.33 24.69
CA SER A 88 -12.89 29.27 23.68
C SER A 88 -11.61 29.51 22.90
N ALA A 89 -11.44 30.70 22.30
CA ALA A 89 -10.25 31.03 21.50
C ALA A 89 -8.95 30.88 22.29
N LYS A 90 -8.90 31.37 23.53
CA LYS A 90 -7.75 31.20 24.44
C LYS A 90 -7.47 29.73 24.79
N ASN A 91 -8.50 28.91 24.94
CA ASN A 91 -8.34 27.48 25.19
C ASN A 91 -7.92 26.71 23.92
N GLU A 92 -8.39 27.11 22.74
CA GLU A 92 -7.95 26.59 21.44
C GLU A 92 -6.46 26.88 21.19
N ILE A 93 -5.95 28.05 21.59
CA ILE A 93 -4.51 28.37 21.55
C ILE A 93 -3.72 27.42 22.47
N ARG A 94 -4.11 27.29 23.75
CA ARG A 94 -3.44 26.38 24.70
C ARG A 94 -3.45 24.93 24.24
N GLN A 95 -4.58 24.46 23.68
CA GLN A 95 -4.72 23.11 23.14
C GLN A 95 -3.87 22.92 21.87
N SER A 96 -3.79 23.94 21.00
CA SER A 96 -2.93 23.93 19.81
C SER A 96 -1.45 23.81 20.18
N ILE A 97 -0.98 24.59 21.17
CA ILE A 97 0.40 24.52 21.69
C ILE A 97 0.70 23.12 22.24
N ARG A 98 -0.21 22.55 23.05
CA ARG A 98 -0.04 21.20 23.62
C ARG A 98 -0.05 20.08 22.58
N ALA A 99 -0.88 20.19 21.54
CA ALA A 99 -0.94 19.20 20.47
C ALA A 99 0.27 19.27 19.52
N LEU A 100 0.75 20.49 19.23
CA LEU A 100 1.91 20.74 18.38
C LEU A 100 3.22 20.34 19.05
N PHE A 101 3.39 20.64 20.34
CA PHE A 101 4.59 20.31 21.09
C PHE A 101 4.26 19.27 22.17
N PRO A 102 4.27 17.96 21.86
CA PRO A 102 3.95 16.92 22.84
C PRO A 102 5.02 16.79 23.93
N ASP A 103 6.30 16.94 23.58
CA ASP A 103 7.43 16.93 24.51
C ASP A 103 7.90 18.38 24.75
N ARG A 104 7.70 18.86 25.98
CA ARG A 104 7.89 20.27 26.36
C ARG A 104 8.50 20.39 27.76
N GLU A 105 9.40 21.35 27.91
CA GLU A 105 10.07 21.72 29.16
C GLU A 105 10.12 23.24 29.31
N CYS A 106 10.48 23.72 30.51
CA CYS A 106 10.56 25.13 30.84
C CYS A 106 11.79 25.40 31.72
N PHE A 107 12.49 26.50 31.48
CA PHE A 107 13.63 26.94 32.26
C PHE A 107 13.47 28.41 32.64
N THR A 108 13.71 28.73 33.92
CA THR A 108 13.68 30.08 34.45
C THR A 108 15.11 30.55 34.74
N LEU A 109 15.45 31.74 34.25
CA LEU A 109 16.70 32.43 34.55
C LEU A 109 16.36 33.74 35.26
N VAL A 110 16.96 33.96 36.43
CA VAL A 110 16.89 35.27 37.11
C VAL A 110 17.64 36.33 36.31
N ARG A 111 17.47 37.61 36.66
CA ARG A 111 18.24 38.71 36.06
C ARG A 111 19.76 38.48 36.28
N PRO A 112 20.63 38.54 35.25
CA PRO A 112 22.06 38.16 35.40
C PRO A 112 22.84 39.04 36.39
N LEU A 113 22.49 40.32 36.45
CA LEU A 113 23.09 41.38 37.27
C LEU A 113 21.99 42.33 37.75
N ASN A 114 22.24 43.07 38.82
CA ASN A 114 21.26 44.04 39.34
C ASN A 114 21.47 45.48 38.78
N ASN A 115 22.66 45.78 38.23
CA ASN A 115 23.03 47.11 37.74
C ASN A 115 22.68 47.31 36.26
N GLU A 116 21.88 48.33 35.94
CA GLU A 116 21.54 48.72 34.55
C GLU A 116 22.78 48.97 33.68
N ASN A 117 23.74 49.77 34.17
CA ASN A 117 24.96 50.16 33.43
C ASN A 117 25.89 48.97 33.12
N ASP A 118 25.71 47.85 33.82
CA ASP A 118 26.51 46.64 33.65
C ASP A 118 25.77 45.62 32.79
N LEU A 119 24.44 45.52 32.91
CA LEU A 119 23.58 44.79 31.96
C LEU A 119 23.71 45.31 30.52
N GLN A 120 23.87 46.63 30.33
CA GLN A 120 24.15 47.23 29.02
C GLN A 120 25.50 46.83 28.40
N ARG A 121 26.39 46.19 29.19
CA ARG A 121 27.74 45.77 28.78
C ARG A 121 28.01 44.31 29.14
N LEU A 122 26.96 43.49 29.22
CA LEU A 122 27.01 42.11 29.72
C LEU A 122 28.10 41.27 29.04
N ASP A 123 28.27 41.43 27.73
CA ASP A 123 29.26 40.73 26.90
C ASP A 123 30.73 41.02 27.28
N GLN A 124 30.97 42.12 28.01
CA GLN A 124 32.28 42.57 28.49
C GLN A 124 32.56 42.15 29.95
N ILE A 125 31.58 41.53 30.62
CA ILE A 125 31.65 41.19 32.03
C ILE A 125 32.06 39.72 32.17
N PRO A 126 33.16 39.40 32.88
CA PRO A 126 33.56 38.02 33.11
C PRO A 126 32.47 37.30 33.89
N LEU A 127 32.17 36.06 33.49
CA LEU A 127 31.03 35.29 33.99
C LEU A 127 31.02 35.16 35.52
N ASP A 128 32.19 35.14 36.17
CA ASP A 128 32.35 35.05 37.64
C ASP A 128 31.69 36.21 38.41
N LYS A 129 31.33 37.32 37.73
CA LYS A 129 30.62 38.47 38.31
C LYS A 129 29.10 38.38 38.16
N LEU A 130 28.58 37.43 37.39
CA LEU A 130 27.15 37.19 37.25
C LEU A 130 26.60 36.51 38.53
N ARG A 131 25.30 36.67 38.79
CA ARG A 131 24.67 36.08 39.96
C ARG A 131 24.77 34.54 39.97
N PRO A 132 25.04 33.91 41.13
CA PRO A 132 25.21 32.45 41.21
C PRO A 132 23.92 31.69 40.87
N GLU A 133 22.74 32.26 41.14
CA GLU A 133 21.47 31.65 40.72
C GLU A 133 21.28 31.68 39.20
N PHE A 134 21.76 32.74 38.52
CA PHE A 134 21.76 32.81 37.06
C PHE A 134 22.71 31.77 36.46
N TRP A 135 23.91 31.65 37.03
CA TRP A 135 24.89 30.62 36.67
C TRP A 135 24.34 29.21 36.80
N SER A 136 23.72 28.87 37.93
CA SER A 136 23.14 27.53 38.15
C SER A 136 21.99 27.22 37.19
N GLY A 137 21.13 28.21 36.88
CA GLY A 137 20.09 28.05 35.86
C GLY A 137 20.63 27.92 34.45
N LEU A 138 21.69 28.67 34.11
CA LEU A 138 22.34 28.64 32.80
C LEU A 138 23.10 27.32 32.57
N ASP A 139 23.80 26.82 33.59
CA ASP A 139 24.48 25.52 33.54
C ASP A 139 23.46 24.38 33.42
N ALA A 140 22.39 24.38 34.24
CA ALA A 140 21.32 23.40 34.13
C ALA A 140 20.65 23.39 32.74
N LEU A 141 20.41 24.57 32.14
CA LEU A 141 19.93 24.70 30.77
C LEU A 141 20.96 24.17 29.75
N THR A 142 22.23 24.52 29.91
CA THR A 142 23.32 24.13 28.99
C THR A 142 23.50 22.61 28.98
N ASN A 143 23.57 21.99 30.15
CA ASN A 143 23.68 20.54 30.30
C ASN A 143 22.44 19.84 29.74
N PHE A 144 21.22 20.32 30.03
CA PHE A 144 19.99 19.81 29.42
C PHE A 144 20.01 19.91 27.89
N VAL A 145 20.49 21.02 27.33
CA VAL A 145 20.60 21.21 25.88
C VAL A 145 21.57 20.19 25.28
N PHE A 146 22.74 19.97 25.88
CA PHE A 146 23.70 18.97 25.37
C PHE A 146 23.22 17.52 25.55
N GLU A 147 22.56 17.18 26.65
CA GLU A 147 22.05 15.83 26.92
C GLU A 147 20.83 15.46 26.06
N ARG A 148 19.88 16.38 25.85
CA ARG A 148 18.65 16.11 25.07
C ARG A 148 18.71 16.48 23.59
N THR A 149 19.71 17.23 23.12
CA THR A 149 19.79 17.56 21.68
C THR A 149 20.23 16.36 20.86
N ARG A 150 19.25 15.73 20.21
CA ARG A 150 19.48 14.69 19.21
C ARG A 150 19.69 15.29 17.81
N PRO A 151 20.47 14.65 16.93
CA PRO A 151 20.52 15.01 15.51
C PRO A 151 19.11 15.08 14.91
N LYS A 152 18.82 16.09 14.07
CA LYS A 152 17.51 16.18 13.42
C LYS A 152 17.33 14.98 12.49
N GLN A 153 16.20 14.30 12.63
CA GLN A 153 15.84 13.10 11.88
C GLN A 153 14.47 13.25 11.19
N VAL A 154 14.27 12.47 10.14
CA VAL A 154 12.97 12.22 9.49
C VAL A 154 12.83 10.71 9.31
N GLY A 155 11.86 10.11 9.99
CA GLY A 155 11.83 8.66 10.17
C GLY A 155 13.10 8.17 10.87
N ALA A 156 13.77 7.17 10.30
CA ALA A 156 15.07 6.67 10.79
C ALA A 156 16.29 7.47 10.27
N THR A 157 16.09 8.42 9.34
CA THR A 157 17.19 9.06 8.59
C THR A 157 17.66 10.34 9.27
N VAL A 158 18.97 10.48 9.49
CA VAL A 158 19.58 11.73 9.99
C VAL A 158 19.67 12.76 8.87
N MET A 159 19.25 14.00 9.14
CA MET A 159 19.44 15.13 8.24
C MET A 159 20.87 15.65 8.33
N THR A 160 21.66 15.37 7.29
CA THR A 160 22.98 15.98 7.04
C THR A 160 22.82 17.39 6.45
N GLY A 161 23.94 18.13 6.34
CA GLY A 161 23.96 19.48 5.75
C GLY A 161 23.29 19.60 4.37
N PRO A 162 23.64 18.73 3.38
CA PRO A 162 22.99 18.73 2.07
C PRO A 162 21.48 18.50 2.13
N ILE A 163 21.02 17.52 2.92
CA ILE A 163 19.59 17.22 3.12
C ILE A 163 18.86 18.43 3.72
N LEU A 164 19.44 19.07 4.74
CA LEU A 164 18.89 20.27 5.35
C LEU A 164 18.80 21.43 4.34
N SER A 165 19.84 21.61 3.52
CA SER A 165 19.84 22.63 2.46
C SER A 165 18.74 22.35 1.42
N GLY A 166 18.59 21.11 0.96
CA GLY A 166 17.57 20.71 -0.01
C GLY A 166 16.15 20.90 0.51
N ILE A 167 15.86 20.50 1.75
CA ILE A 167 14.53 20.69 2.37
C ILE A 167 14.25 22.18 2.62
N THR A 168 15.27 22.95 3.03
CA THR A 168 15.14 24.41 3.21
C THR A 168 14.81 25.08 1.88
N GLN A 169 15.51 24.73 0.79
CA GLN A 169 15.21 25.23 -0.55
C GLN A 169 13.79 24.85 -0.98
N SER A 170 13.40 23.57 -0.85
CA SER A 170 12.04 23.11 -1.20
C SER A 170 10.93 23.78 -0.38
N PHE A 171 11.19 24.19 0.87
CA PHE A 171 10.24 24.96 1.67
C PHE A 171 10.20 26.43 1.27
N LEU A 172 11.34 27.05 0.97
CA LEU A 172 11.42 28.42 0.45
C LEU A 172 10.72 28.53 -0.91
N ASP A 173 10.94 27.58 -1.82
CA ASP A 173 10.29 27.55 -3.13
C ASP A 173 8.78 27.36 -3.00
N ALA A 174 8.31 26.53 -2.05
CA ALA A 174 6.87 26.44 -1.76
C ALA A 174 6.31 27.80 -1.29
N ILE A 175 6.92 28.43 -0.30
CA ILE A 175 6.48 29.73 0.26
C ILE A 175 6.48 30.83 -0.81
N ASN A 176 7.57 30.95 -1.58
CA ASN A 176 7.74 31.97 -2.61
C ASN A 176 6.74 31.84 -3.77
N ASN A 177 6.32 30.61 -4.10
CA ASN A 177 5.28 30.34 -5.10
C ASN A 177 3.85 30.34 -4.52
N GLY A 178 3.65 30.73 -3.24
CA GLY A 178 2.35 30.75 -2.58
C GLY A 178 1.76 29.36 -2.29
N ALA A 179 2.56 28.30 -2.41
CA ALA A 179 2.18 26.93 -2.12
C ALA A 179 2.39 26.57 -0.64
N ILE A 180 1.66 25.56 -0.17
CA ILE A 180 1.71 25.10 1.23
C ILE A 180 2.89 24.14 1.44
N PRO A 181 3.90 24.49 2.27
CA PRO A 181 5.04 23.60 2.54
C PRO A 181 4.57 22.24 3.06
N THR A 182 5.02 21.17 2.39
CA THR A 182 4.57 19.81 2.67
C THR A 182 5.77 18.92 2.96
N ILE A 183 5.83 18.35 4.16
CA ILE A 183 6.99 17.62 4.69
C ILE A 183 7.28 16.39 3.83
N SER A 184 6.27 15.57 3.50
CA SER A 184 6.49 14.34 2.72
C SER A 184 7.04 14.58 1.32
N SER A 185 6.54 15.58 0.59
CA SER A 185 6.97 15.85 -0.79
C SER A 185 8.34 16.52 -0.84
N SER A 186 8.63 17.40 0.11
CA SER A 186 9.94 18.04 0.23
C SER A 186 10.99 17.01 0.65
N TRP A 187 10.64 16.07 1.54
CA TRP A 187 11.49 14.92 1.86
C TRP A 187 11.70 14.03 0.63
N GLN A 188 10.64 13.61 -0.07
CA GLN A 188 10.74 12.73 -1.23
C GLN A 188 11.60 13.34 -2.36
N SER A 189 11.39 14.61 -2.68
CA SER A 189 12.18 15.31 -3.72
C SER A 189 13.68 15.35 -3.37
N VAL A 190 14.01 15.52 -2.08
CA VAL A 190 15.40 15.50 -1.60
C VAL A 190 15.94 14.07 -1.53
N GLU A 191 15.15 13.07 -1.11
CA GLU A 191 15.55 11.65 -1.13
C GLU A 191 15.88 11.20 -2.56
N GLU A 192 15.05 11.57 -3.55
CA GLU A 192 15.29 11.29 -4.97
C GLU A 192 16.52 12.03 -5.52
N ALA A 193 16.72 13.32 -5.18
CA ALA A 193 17.86 14.10 -5.64
C ALA A 193 19.20 13.68 -5.02
N GLU A 194 19.21 13.32 -3.73
CA GLU A 194 20.40 12.81 -3.04
C GLU A 194 20.72 11.37 -3.49
N CYS A 195 19.72 10.49 -3.65
CA CYS A 195 19.94 9.14 -4.19
C CYS A 195 20.44 9.18 -5.64
N ARG A 196 19.97 10.14 -6.46
CA ARG A 196 20.52 10.38 -7.80
C ARG A 196 21.99 10.80 -7.73
N ARG A 197 22.34 11.78 -6.90
CA ARG A 197 23.73 12.22 -6.75
C ARG A 197 24.64 11.11 -6.22
N ALA A 198 24.12 10.25 -5.35
CA ALA A 198 24.82 9.05 -4.87
C ALA A 198 25.01 8.02 -5.99
N TYR A 199 24.01 7.80 -6.86
CA TYR A 199 24.13 6.97 -8.07
C TYR A 199 25.18 7.52 -9.03
N ASP A 200 25.11 8.81 -9.37
CA ASP A 200 26.05 9.47 -10.31
C ASP A 200 27.49 9.36 -9.77
N SER A 201 27.70 9.67 -8.47
CA SER A 201 29.01 9.56 -7.81
C SER A 201 29.53 8.12 -7.73
N ALA A 202 28.65 7.13 -7.51
CA ALA A 202 29.02 5.72 -7.48
C ALA A 202 29.34 5.16 -8.87
N ALA A 203 28.65 5.65 -9.92
CA ALA A 203 28.96 5.31 -11.30
C ALA A 203 30.36 5.85 -11.71
N ASP A 204 30.68 7.09 -11.37
CA ASP A 204 32.01 7.68 -11.61
C ASP A 204 33.11 6.94 -10.83
N ILE A 205 32.86 6.56 -9.57
CA ILE A 205 33.81 5.78 -8.76
C ILE A 205 33.97 4.36 -9.31
N TYR A 206 32.92 3.72 -9.81
CA TYR A 206 33.07 2.44 -10.52
C TYR A 206 33.95 2.61 -11.77
N MET A 207 33.64 3.59 -12.62
CA MET A 207 34.32 3.81 -13.90
C MET A 207 35.80 4.21 -13.76
N SER A 208 36.18 4.80 -12.63
CA SER A 208 37.56 5.22 -12.29
C SER A 208 38.32 4.23 -11.41
N SER A 209 37.64 3.35 -10.66
CA SER A 209 38.29 2.33 -9.81
C SER A 209 38.32 0.92 -10.41
N PHE A 210 37.60 0.70 -11.52
CA PHE A 210 37.68 -0.52 -12.34
C PHE A 210 38.97 -0.51 -13.18
N ASP A 211 39.89 -1.40 -12.83
CA ASP A 211 41.22 -1.52 -13.46
C ASP A 211 41.12 -2.16 -14.85
N ARG A 212 41.12 -1.31 -15.88
CA ARG A 212 41.10 -1.71 -17.30
C ARG A 212 42.45 -2.19 -17.83
N THR A 213 43.51 -2.20 -17.01
CA THR A 213 44.85 -2.67 -17.42
C THR A 213 45.07 -4.16 -17.14
N LYS A 214 44.08 -4.84 -16.55
CA LYS A 214 44.11 -6.29 -16.33
C LYS A 214 44.05 -7.08 -17.65
N PRO A 215 44.74 -8.23 -17.74
CA PRO A 215 44.67 -9.10 -18.91
C PRO A 215 43.26 -9.66 -19.11
N ALA A 216 42.96 -10.14 -20.33
CA ALA A 216 41.67 -10.70 -20.72
C ALA A 216 41.45 -12.13 -20.17
N GLU A 217 41.55 -12.29 -18.85
CA GLU A 217 41.26 -13.52 -18.12
C GLU A 217 40.01 -13.33 -17.25
N GLU A 218 39.02 -14.21 -17.39
CA GLU A 218 37.72 -13.99 -16.74
C GLU A 218 37.79 -13.96 -15.20
N ALA A 219 38.70 -14.72 -14.57
CA ALA A 219 38.89 -14.66 -13.12
C ALA A 219 39.40 -13.29 -12.66
N VAL A 220 40.45 -12.77 -13.31
CA VAL A 220 41.10 -11.50 -12.97
C VAL A 220 40.18 -10.30 -13.25
N LEU A 221 39.47 -10.33 -14.39
CA LEU A 221 38.48 -9.29 -14.71
C LEU A 221 37.30 -9.28 -13.73
N ARG A 222 36.87 -10.45 -13.25
CA ARG A 222 35.80 -10.56 -12.24
C ARG A 222 36.24 -10.05 -10.88
N GLU A 223 37.46 -10.38 -10.42
CA GLU A 223 38.03 -9.81 -9.19
C GLU A 223 38.14 -8.26 -9.27
N ALA A 224 38.60 -7.73 -10.41
CA ALA A 224 38.67 -6.28 -10.64
C ALA A 224 37.27 -5.62 -10.63
N HIS A 225 36.27 -6.29 -11.20
CA HIS A 225 34.88 -5.85 -11.16
C HIS A 225 34.31 -5.84 -9.74
N GLU A 226 34.43 -6.94 -9.00
CA GLU A 226 33.91 -7.06 -7.62
C GLU A 226 34.55 -6.02 -6.69
N ASN A 227 35.85 -5.76 -6.83
CA ASN A 227 36.54 -4.69 -6.10
C ASN A 227 36.03 -3.28 -6.46
N ALA A 228 35.72 -3.01 -7.74
CA ALA A 228 35.17 -1.72 -8.18
C ALA A 228 33.71 -1.53 -7.73
N VAL A 229 32.89 -2.58 -7.85
CA VAL A 229 31.51 -2.63 -7.33
C VAL A 229 31.50 -2.37 -5.84
N GLN A 230 32.35 -3.03 -5.05
CA GLN A 230 32.40 -2.84 -3.60
C GLN A 230 32.77 -1.39 -3.23
N LYS A 231 33.76 -0.78 -3.89
CA LYS A 231 34.10 0.64 -3.70
C LYS A 231 32.91 1.55 -4.01
N ALA A 232 32.30 1.38 -5.17
CA ALA A 232 31.14 2.16 -5.58
C ALA A 232 29.93 2.00 -4.64
N LEU A 233 29.65 0.77 -4.18
CA LEU A 233 28.59 0.48 -3.21
C LEU A 233 28.86 1.06 -1.82
N THR A 234 30.11 1.13 -1.36
CA THR A 234 30.40 1.81 -0.08
C THR A 234 30.08 3.30 -0.14
N VAL A 235 30.42 3.98 -1.24
CA VAL A 235 30.11 5.42 -1.40
C VAL A 235 28.62 5.64 -1.68
N PHE A 236 27.97 4.78 -2.47
CA PHE A 236 26.52 4.81 -2.63
C PHE A 236 25.82 4.67 -1.28
N ASN A 237 26.18 3.67 -0.46
CA ASN A 237 25.53 3.45 0.83
C ASN A 237 25.81 4.53 1.89
N ALA A 238 26.95 5.24 1.78
CA ALA A 238 27.28 6.39 2.62
C ALA A 238 26.59 7.70 2.20
N THR A 239 26.23 7.83 0.91
CA THR A 239 25.68 9.07 0.33
C THR A 239 24.16 9.00 0.10
N ALA A 240 23.63 7.82 -0.24
CA ALA A 240 22.22 7.61 -0.54
C ALA A 240 21.35 7.75 0.72
N VAL A 241 20.29 8.53 0.59
CA VAL A 241 19.44 8.97 1.70
C VAL A 241 18.23 8.05 1.83
N GLY A 242 17.77 7.85 3.07
CA GLY A 242 16.57 7.08 3.36
C GLY A 242 16.71 5.57 3.14
N ALA A 243 15.55 4.92 3.13
CA ALA A 243 15.36 3.50 2.85
C ALA A 243 14.07 3.27 2.02
N GLY A 244 13.61 4.30 1.31
CA GLY A 244 12.39 4.28 0.54
C GLY A 244 12.54 3.64 -0.85
N SER A 245 11.46 3.73 -1.63
CA SER A 245 11.43 3.31 -3.03
C SER A 245 12.45 4.04 -3.90
N ALA A 246 12.79 5.29 -3.59
CA ALA A 246 13.80 6.08 -4.30
C ALA A 246 15.19 5.44 -4.22
N ARG A 247 15.68 5.10 -3.02
CA ARG A 247 16.95 4.39 -2.83
C ARG A 247 16.96 3.05 -3.58
N LEU A 248 15.93 2.23 -3.39
CA LEU A 248 15.79 0.92 -4.05
C LEU A 248 15.73 1.02 -5.58
N HIS A 249 15.23 2.13 -6.13
CA HIS A 249 15.23 2.39 -7.57
C HIS A 249 16.64 2.71 -8.08
N TYR A 250 17.34 3.68 -7.46
CA TYR A 250 18.71 4.04 -7.84
C TYR A 250 19.72 2.92 -7.58
N GLU A 251 19.53 2.12 -6.54
CA GLU A 251 20.35 0.92 -6.26
C GLU A 251 20.20 -0.15 -7.34
N LYS A 252 18.98 -0.37 -7.86
CA LYS A 252 18.74 -1.27 -8.99
C LYS A 252 19.32 -0.72 -10.30
N LEU A 253 19.20 0.59 -10.54
CA LEU A 253 19.86 1.25 -11.67
C LEU A 253 21.39 1.09 -11.59
N LEU A 254 21.97 1.21 -10.40
CA LEU A 254 23.42 1.08 -10.16
C LEU A 254 23.92 -0.34 -10.44
N HIS A 255 23.22 -1.38 -9.96
CA HIS A 255 23.56 -2.77 -10.27
C HIS A 255 23.40 -3.11 -11.77
N ASN A 256 22.39 -2.54 -12.44
CA ASN A 256 22.24 -2.68 -13.88
C ASN A 256 23.35 -1.96 -14.67
N PHE A 257 23.79 -0.78 -14.20
CA PHE A 257 24.92 -0.05 -14.75
C PHE A 257 26.23 -0.83 -14.61
N PHE A 258 26.54 -1.34 -13.41
CA PHE A 258 27.72 -2.18 -13.18
C PHE A 258 27.76 -3.39 -14.11
N ARG A 259 26.65 -4.14 -14.21
CA ARG A 259 26.54 -5.31 -15.08
C ARG A 259 26.79 -4.95 -16.54
N LYS A 260 26.10 -3.92 -17.05
CA LYS A 260 26.23 -3.50 -18.45
C LYS A 260 27.67 -3.04 -18.75
N ALA A 261 28.24 -2.18 -17.91
CA ALA A 261 29.60 -1.67 -18.11
C ALA A 261 30.66 -2.80 -18.05
N PHE A 262 30.44 -3.84 -17.23
CA PHE A 262 31.28 -5.02 -17.21
C PHE A 262 31.10 -5.90 -18.46
N GLU A 263 29.88 -6.16 -18.91
CA GLU A 263 29.62 -6.92 -20.14
C GLU A 263 30.15 -6.20 -21.39
N ASP A 264 30.03 -4.88 -21.46
CA ASP A 264 30.60 -4.05 -22.53
C ASP A 264 32.13 -4.17 -22.54
N PHE A 265 32.80 -3.90 -21.41
CA PHE A 265 34.26 -4.04 -21.30
C PHE A 265 34.74 -5.47 -21.55
N LYS A 266 34.02 -6.50 -21.07
CA LYS A 266 34.36 -7.91 -21.30
C LYS A 266 34.39 -8.22 -22.80
N ARG A 267 33.38 -7.75 -23.56
CA ARG A 267 33.32 -7.93 -25.02
C ARG A 267 34.49 -7.25 -25.74
N ASP A 268 34.80 -6.00 -25.36
CA ASP A 268 35.89 -5.24 -26.00
C ASP A 268 37.26 -5.87 -25.71
N ALA A 269 37.54 -6.24 -24.45
CA ALA A 269 38.82 -6.82 -24.03
C ALA A 269 39.11 -8.19 -24.67
N PHE A 270 38.10 -9.07 -24.80
CA PHE A 270 38.28 -10.34 -25.52
C PHE A 270 38.48 -10.12 -27.03
N MET A 271 37.77 -9.17 -27.65
CA MET A 271 37.95 -8.85 -29.07
C MET A 271 39.36 -8.33 -29.38
N GLU A 272 39.92 -7.48 -28.52
CA GLU A 272 41.29 -6.98 -28.68
C GLU A 272 42.34 -8.09 -28.45
N ALA A 273 42.13 -8.98 -27.47
CA ALA A 273 43.00 -10.13 -27.23
C ALA A 273 43.00 -11.13 -28.41
N ASP A 274 41.85 -11.44 -29.00
CA ASP A 274 41.73 -12.31 -30.18
C ASP A 274 42.39 -11.67 -31.42
N LEU A 275 42.26 -10.35 -31.59
CA LEU A 275 42.91 -9.60 -32.67
C LEU A 275 44.43 -9.61 -32.52
N ILE A 276 44.96 -9.37 -31.31
CA ILE A 276 46.40 -9.46 -31.01
C ILE A 276 46.91 -10.89 -31.29
N SER A 277 46.19 -11.91 -30.82
CA SER A 277 46.53 -13.33 -31.04
C SER A 277 46.62 -13.66 -32.52
N SER A 278 45.63 -13.25 -33.31
CA SER A 278 45.55 -13.48 -34.76
C SER A 278 46.71 -12.83 -35.51
N ASN A 279 47.03 -11.58 -35.17
CA ASN A 279 48.14 -10.83 -35.78
C ASN A 279 49.52 -11.47 -35.47
N ILE A 280 49.71 -11.99 -34.26
CA ILE A 280 50.94 -12.70 -33.88
C ILE A 280 51.09 -13.99 -34.68
N ILE A 281 50.03 -14.80 -34.78
CA ILE A 281 50.03 -16.08 -35.51
C ILE A 281 50.37 -15.85 -37.01
N GLN A 282 49.70 -14.89 -37.67
CA GLN A 282 49.99 -14.56 -39.07
C GLN A 282 51.43 -14.06 -39.28
N SER A 283 51.98 -13.27 -38.35
CA SER A 283 53.37 -12.82 -38.40
C SER A 283 54.40 -13.94 -38.18
N MET A 284 53.99 -15.06 -37.58
CA MET A 284 54.84 -16.24 -37.36
C MET A 284 54.76 -17.23 -38.53
N GLU A 285 53.57 -17.48 -39.09
CA GLU A 285 53.39 -18.39 -40.21
C GLU A 285 54.21 -17.96 -41.44
N MET A 286 54.21 -16.66 -41.75
CA MET A 286 55.07 -16.09 -42.81
C MET A 286 56.57 -16.41 -42.59
N LYS A 287 57.08 -16.24 -41.36
CA LYS A 287 58.50 -16.45 -41.04
C LYS A 287 58.91 -17.92 -41.11
N LEU A 288 58.04 -18.83 -40.66
CA LEU A 288 58.26 -20.27 -40.79
C LEU A 288 58.21 -20.73 -42.25
N GLN A 289 57.29 -20.18 -43.05
CA GLN A 289 57.17 -20.51 -44.46
C GLN A 289 58.40 -20.08 -45.27
N ASP A 290 59.05 -18.97 -44.92
CA ASP A 290 60.30 -18.54 -45.55
C ASP A 290 61.50 -19.38 -45.09
N ALA A 291 61.58 -19.77 -43.82
CA ALA A 291 62.66 -20.63 -43.31
C ALA A 291 62.68 -22.01 -43.99
N CYS A 292 61.51 -22.60 -44.25
CA CYS A 292 61.38 -23.91 -44.90
C CYS A 292 61.70 -23.91 -46.42
N ARG A 293 61.98 -22.76 -47.03
CA ARG A 293 62.28 -22.64 -48.48
C ARG A 293 63.78 -22.70 -48.83
N VAL A 294 64.67 -22.83 -47.85
CA VAL A 294 66.13 -22.82 -48.07
C VAL A 294 66.64 -24.17 -48.59
N PRO A 295 67.31 -24.25 -49.76
CA PRO A 295 67.88 -25.50 -50.27
C PRO A 295 68.94 -26.09 -49.34
N ASN A 296 68.97 -27.43 -49.22
CA ASN A 296 69.88 -28.19 -48.37
C ASN A 296 69.80 -27.91 -46.85
N ALA A 297 68.66 -27.40 -46.36
CA ALA A 297 68.38 -27.38 -44.92
C ALA A 297 68.42 -28.81 -44.32
N LYS A 298 69.14 -28.98 -43.20
CA LYS A 298 69.12 -30.24 -42.43
C LYS A 298 67.98 -30.21 -41.42
N LEU A 299 67.48 -31.41 -41.09
CA LEU A 299 66.37 -31.58 -40.16
C LEU A 299 66.67 -30.98 -38.77
N ASP A 300 67.88 -31.21 -38.26
CA ASP A 300 68.32 -30.69 -36.95
C ASP A 300 68.39 -29.15 -36.93
N ASP A 301 68.97 -28.53 -37.97
CA ASP A 301 69.14 -27.07 -38.02
C ASP A 301 67.77 -26.34 -38.03
N VAL A 302 66.77 -26.87 -38.74
CA VAL A 302 65.41 -26.33 -38.79
C VAL A 302 64.69 -26.50 -37.45
N ILE A 303 64.76 -27.68 -36.84
CA ILE A 303 64.14 -27.96 -35.54
C ILE A 303 64.79 -27.10 -34.44
N GLN A 304 66.12 -27.03 -34.40
CA GLN A 304 66.86 -26.40 -33.31
C GLN A 304 66.88 -24.86 -33.40
N SER A 305 66.91 -24.27 -34.60
CA SER A 305 66.90 -22.80 -34.75
C SER A 305 65.50 -22.18 -34.85
N SER A 306 64.53 -22.87 -35.45
CA SER A 306 63.20 -22.28 -35.72
C SER A 306 62.19 -22.62 -34.64
N ILE A 307 62.06 -23.91 -34.27
CA ILE A 307 61.03 -24.35 -33.31
C ILE A 307 61.40 -23.96 -31.87
N LEU A 308 62.69 -23.98 -31.52
CA LEU A 308 63.14 -23.57 -30.18
C LEU A 308 63.00 -22.06 -29.95
N ASN A 309 63.34 -21.23 -30.94
CA ASN A 309 63.11 -19.77 -30.87
C ASN A 309 61.62 -19.42 -30.92
N PHE A 310 60.80 -20.18 -31.68
CA PHE A 310 59.35 -20.07 -31.65
C PHE A 310 58.81 -20.27 -30.23
N LEU A 311 59.17 -21.39 -29.57
CA LEU A 311 58.78 -21.67 -28.19
C LEU A 311 59.28 -20.59 -27.20
N PHE A 312 60.55 -20.18 -27.30
CA PHE A 312 61.13 -19.21 -26.38
C PHE A 312 60.51 -17.81 -26.53
N PHE A 313 60.27 -17.35 -27.77
CA PHE A 313 59.59 -16.08 -28.02
C PHE A 313 58.13 -16.12 -27.53
N PHE A 314 57.41 -17.22 -27.75
CA PHE A 314 56.04 -17.40 -27.26
C PHE A 314 55.98 -17.33 -25.72
N LEU A 315 56.85 -18.09 -25.03
CA LEU A 315 56.97 -18.09 -23.57
C LEU A 315 57.39 -16.73 -22.98
N SER A 316 58.15 -15.92 -23.72
CA SER A 316 58.50 -14.55 -23.30
C SER A 316 57.35 -13.53 -23.42
N LYS A 317 56.26 -13.89 -24.12
CA LYS A 317 55.11 -13.04 -24.43
C LYS A 317 53.80 -13.54 -23.83
N SER A 318 53.74 -14.78 -23.34
CA SER A 318 52.51 -15.46 -22.90
C SER A 318 52.08 -15.13 -21.46
N GLN A 319 52.37 -13.93 -20.95
CA GLN A 319 51.97 -13.53 -19.59
C GLN A 319 50.54 -12.95 -19.54
N ASP A 320 49.96 -12.58 -20.69
CA ASP A 320 48.66 -11.88 -20.81
C ASP A 320 47.64 -12.58 -21.74
N LEU A 321 47.84 -13.85 -22.13
CA LEU A 321 47.00 -14.55 -23.12
C LEU A 321 46.31 -15.81 -22.58
N ASN A 322 45.05 -15.98 -22.97
CA ASN A 322 44.11 -17.00 -22.50
C ASN A 322 44.41 -18.41 -23.09
N PRO A 323 44.62 -19.47 -22.26
CA PRO A 323 45.19 -20.74 -22.72
C PRO A 323 44.32 -21.58 -23.67
N ASP A 324 43.01 -21.37 -23.78
CA ASP A 324 42.16 -22.19 -24.65
C ASP A 324 42.26 -21.85 -26.15
N VAL A 325 42.79 -20.67 -26.51
CA VAL A 325 43.04 -20.28 -27.91
C VAL A 325 44.13 -21.16 -28.57
N LEU A 326 44.97 -21.84 -27.78
CA LEU A 326 46.08 -22.67 -28.26
C LEU A 326 45.66 -24.03 -28.85
N LYS A 327 44.38 -24.43 -28.78
CA LYS A 327 43.93 -25.79 -29.12
C LYS A 327 43.57 -26.02 -30.60
N GLY A 328 43.81 -25.06 -31.50
CA GLY A 328 43.54 -25.25 -32.94
C GLY A 328 44.34 -24.37 -33.89
N LYS A 329 44.79 -24.99 -35.01
CA LYS A 329 45.33 -24.34 -36.22
C LYS A 329 46.70 -23.62 -36.16
N PRO A 330 47.77 -24.29 -35.69
CA PRO A 330 49.13 -23.98 -36.20
C PRO A 330 49.89 -25.18 -36.82
N LEU A 331 49.36 -26.41 -36.73
CA LEU A 331 50.07 -27.63 -37.13
C LEU A 331 49.74 -28.14 -38.55
N ALA A 332 48.64 -27.68 -39.17
CA ALA A 332 48.17 -28.19 -40.46
C ALA A 332 48.98 -27.71 -41.67
N SER A 333 49.82 -26.67 -41.55
CA SER A 333 50.64 -26.13 -42.65
C SER A 333 52.06 -26.73 -42.74
N LEU A 334 52.41 -27.70 -41.88
CA LEU A 334 53.76 -28.29 -41.78
C LEU A 334 53.90 -29.71 -42.38
N GLU A 335 52.82 -30.36 -42.78
CA GLU A 335 52.80 -31.80 -43.12
C GLU A 335 53.48 -32.12 -44.47
N GLY A 336 53.34 -31.24 -45.47
CA GLY A 336 53.86 -31.44 -46.83
C GLY A 336 55.39 -31.58 -46.95
N PRO A 337 56.21 -30.66 -46.42
CA PRO A 337 57.67 -30.71 -46.57
C PRO A 337 58.34 -31.94 -45.92
N ILE A 338 57.70 -32.51 -44.90
CA ILE A 338 58.23 -33.65 -44.14
C ILE A 338 57.98 -34.98 -44.87
N LEU A 339 56.87 -35.08 -45.61
CA LEU A 339 56.41 -36.31 -46.25
C LEU A 339 57.36 -36.85 -47.34
N ASP A 340 58.11 -36.00 -48.04
CA ASP A 340 58.98 -36.45 -49.13
C ASP A 340 60.28 -37.14 -48.64
N LEU A 341 60.73 -36.81 -47.43
CA LEU A 341 61.85 -37.50 -46.78
C LEU A 341 61.53 -38.97 -46.48
N PHE A 342 60.31 -39.27 -46.03
CA PHE A 342 59.86 -40.64 -45.71
C PHE A 342 59.79 -41.55 -46.93
N ARG A 343 59.52 -41.00 -48.13
CA ARG A 343 59.39 -41.78 -49.37
C ARG A 343 60.63 -42.64 -49.70
N ARG A 344 61.82 -42.24 -49.23
CA ARG A 344 63.08 -42.98 -49.46
C ARG A 344 63.28 -44.23 -48.59
N GLN A 345 62.61 -44.34 -47.44
CA GLN A 345 62.73 -45.51 -46.57
C GLN A 345 61.82 -46.68 -46.99
N LEU A 346 60.75 -46.40 -47.73
CA LEU A 346 59.72 -47.39 -48.11
C LEU A 346 60.26 -48.58 -48.94
N ASN A 347 61.33 -48.41 -49.70
CA ASN A 347 61.96 -49.50 -50.46
C ASN A 347 62.51 -50.64 -49.56
N GLN A 348 62.72 -50.38 -48.27
CA GLN A 348 63.18 -51.40 -47.32
C GLN A 348 62.06 -52.33 -46.85
N ILE A 349 60.80 -51.88 -46.94
CA ILE A 349 59.60 -52.62 -46.50
C ILE A 349 59.22 -53.74 -47.47
N GLU A 350 59.78 -53.79 -48.68
CA GLU A 350 59.58 -54.93 -49.59
C GLU A 350 60.09 -56.27 -49.00
N SER A 351 61.05 -56.19 -48.05
CA SER A 351 61.47 -57.34 -47.22
C SER A 351 60.38 -57.85 -46.27
N GLU A 352 59.47 -56.99 -45.79
CA GLU A 352 58.37 -57.35 -44.89
C GLU A 352 57.30 -58.20 -45.57
N ARG A 353 57.31 -58.35 -46.90
CA ARG A 353 56.40 -59.23 -47.62
C ARG A 353 56.52 -60.70 -47.15
N SER A 354 57.64 -61.05 -46.52
CA SER A 354 57.84 -62.30 -45.76
C SER A 354 56.99 -62.38 -44.48
N THR A 355 56.91 -61.30 -43.69
CA THR A 355 56.08 -61.20 -42.46
C THR A 355 54.59 -61.33 -42.74
N LEU A 356 54.17 -60.99 -43.96
CA LEU A 356 52.77 -61.00 -44.38
C LEU A 356 52.14 -62.40 -44.28
N LYS A 357 52.94 -63.47 -44.39
CA LYS A 357 52.50 -64.85 -44.19
C LYS A 357 52.18 -65.19 -42.72
N LEU A 358 52.83 -64.53 -41.75
CA LEU A 358 52.48 -64.59 -40.32
C LEU A 358 51.29 -63.67 -39.99
N LYS A 359 51.15 -62.53 -40.69
CA LYS A 359 50.01 -61.62 -40.54
C LYS A 359 48.68 -62.30 -40.89
N CYS A 360 48.65 -63.27 -41.81
CA CYS A 360 47.45 -64.06 -42.14
C CYS A 360 46.89 -64.85 -40.94
N SER A 361 47.70 -65.67 -40.26
CA SER A 361 47.23 -66.46 -39.11
C SER A 361 46.79 -65.55 -37.95
N SER A 362 47.53 -64.46 -37.70
CA SER A 362 47.10 -63.43 -36.74
C SER A 362 45.78 -62.76 -37.13
N SER A 363 45.38 -62.80 -38.40
CA SER A 363 44.11 -62.25 -38.88
C SER A 363 42.93 -63.18 -38.60
N GLU A 364 43.14 -64.50 -38.50
CA GLU A 364 42.09 -65.46 -38.11
C GLU A 364 41.78 -65.33 -36.62
N ASP A 365 42.80 -65.24 -35.76
CA ASP A 365 42.63 -64.96 -34.32
C ASP A 365 41.90 -63.63 -34.09
N LYS A 366 42.24 -62.58 -34.87
CA LYS A 366 41.55 -61.28 -34.83
C LYS A 366 40.11 -61.39 -35.32
N LEU A 367 39.81 -62.22 -36.31
CA LEU A 367 38.43 -62.48 -36.76
C LEU A 367 37.60 -63.13 -35.63
N GLY A 368 38.20 -64.07 -34.90
CA GLY A 368 37.60 -64.69 -33.71
C GLY A 368 37.32 -63.67 -32.60
N LEU A 369 38.31 -62.83 -32.28
CA LEU A 369 38.17 -61.77 -31.27
C LEU A 369 37.10 -60.74 -31.67
N LEU A 370 37.10 -60.29 -32.93
CA LEU A 370 36.09 -59.36 -33.47
C LEU A 370 34.69 -59.98 -33.47
N LYS A 371 34.54 -61.29 -33.68
CA LYS A 371 33.25 -61.98 -33.60
C LYS A 371 32.71 -62.02 -32.17
N MET A 372 33.56 -62.27 -31.18
CA MET A 372 33.19 -62.18 -29.75
C MET A 372 32.86 -60.75 -29.35
N GLN A 373 33.64 -59.77 -29.82
CA GLN A 373 33.42 -58.35 -29.58
C GLN A 373 32.12 -57.85 -30.25
N LEU A 374 31.76 -58.37 -31.42
CA LEU A 374 30.48 -58.13 -32.09
C LEU A 374 29.32 -58.68 -31.26
N GLN A 375 29.38 -59.94 -30.81
CA GLN A 375 28.33 -60.54 -29.98
C GLN A 375 28.16 -59.82 -28.63
N ALA A 376 29.25 -59.36 -28.02
CA ALA A 376 29.20 -58.49 -26.84
C ALA A 376 28.53 -57.14 -27.16
N ASN A 377 28.85 -56.52 -28.31
CA ASN A 377 28.24 -55.26 -28.73
C ASN A 377 26.75 -55.42 -29.10
N GLU A 378 26.34 -56.53 -29.70
CA GLU A 378 24.93 -56.88 -29.95
C GLU A 378 24.15 -57.08 -28.63
N LYS A 379 24.78 -57.74 -27.64
CA LYS A 379 24.21 -57.88 -26.28
C LYS A 379 24.09 -56.52 -25.57
N HIS A 380 25.10 -55.66 -25.67
CA HIS A 380 25.03 -54.30 -25.13
C HIS A 380 23.97 -53.47 -25.88
N ARG A 381 23.88 -53.54 -27.21
CA ARG A 381 22.88 -52.84 -28.03
C ARG A 381 21.46 -53.24 -27.64
N THR A 382 21.19 -54.53 -27.46
CA THR A 382 19.87 -55.03 -27.03
C THR A 382 19.54 -54.63 -25.60
N GLU A 383 20.51 -54.62 -24.69
CA GLU A 383 20.30 -54.12 -23.33
C GLU A 383 20.12 -52.59 -23.28
N TYR A 384 20.83 -51.82 -24.12
CA TYR A 384 20.61 -50.38 -24.30
C TYR A 384 19.20 -50.10 -24.84
N LEU A 385 18.77 -50.81 -25.89
CA LEU A 385 17.41 -50.68 -26.44
C LEU A 385 16.36 -50.94 -25.35
N LYS A 386 16.51 -52.02 -24.58
CA LYS A 386 15.61 -52.33 -23.45
C LYS A 386 15.58 -51.22 -22.38
N ARG A 387 16.74 -50.65 -22.03
CA ARG A 387 16.82 -49.51 -21.10
C ARG A 387 16.17 -48.24 -21.67
N TYR A 388 16.24 -48.01 -22.98
CA TYR A 388 15.51 -46.93 -23.66
C TYR A 388 14.00 -47.18 -23.66
N GLU A 389 13.54 -48.39 -23.93
CA GLU A 389 12.11 -48.77 -23.86
C GLU A 389 11.55 -48.62 -22.43
N GLU A 390 12.31 -49.05 -21.41
CA GLU A 390 11.96 -48.86 -20.00
C GLU A 390 11.90 -47.37 -19.64
N ALA A 391 12.87 -46.55 -20.07
CA ALA A 391 12.87 -45.11 -19.84
C ALA A 391 11.74 -44.37 -20.59
N ILE A 392 11.35 -44.82 -21.78
CA ILE A 392 10.18 -44.32 -22.51
C ILE A 392 8.89 -44.68 -21.77
N SER A 393 8.77 -45.92 -21.26
CA SER A 393 7.60 -46.36 -20.50
C SER A 393 7.42 -45.57 -19.20
N ASP A 394 8.51 -45.27 -18.47
CA ASP A 394 8.44 -44.44 -17.27
C ASP A 394 8.21 -42.95 -17.59
N LYS A 395 8.79 -42.42 -18.68
CA LYS A 395 8.43 -41.08 -19.20
C LYS A 395 6.94 -40.98 -19.52
N GLU A 396 6.36 -42.02 -20.12
CA GLU A 396 4.92 -42.09 -20.40
C GLU A 396 4.07 -42.13 -19.12
N LYS A 397 4.45 -42.91 -18.09
CA LYS A 397 3.75 -42.89 -16.79
C LYS A 397 3.79 -41.50 -16.18
N ILE A 398 4.98 -40.92 -16.07
CA ILE A 398 5.21 -39.59 -15.48
C ILE A 398 4.40 -38.53 -16.25
N SER A 399 4.34 -38.60 -17.59
CA SER A 399 3.50 -37.72 -18.40
C SER A 399 2.00 -37.90 -18.15
N LYS A 400 1.53 -39.12 -17.89
CA LYS A 400 0.12 -39.41 -17.56
C LYS A 400 -0.22 -38.89 -16.16
N ASP A 401 0.67 -39.08 -15.18
CA ASP A 401 0.51 -38.57 -13.81
C ASP A 401 0.50 -37.03 -13.78
N TYR A 402 1.39 -36.38 -14.53
CA TYR A 402 1.35 -34.91 -14.70
C TYR A 402 0.05 -34.46 -15.39
N SER A 403 -0.42 -35.16 -16.42
CA SER A 403 -1.70 -34.82 -17.07
C SER A 403 -2.90 -34.91 -16.11
N VAL A 404 -2.94 -35.92 -15.23
CA VAL A 404 -3.96 -36.04 -14.18
C VAL A 404 -3.85 -34.89 -13.17
N ARG A 405 -2.63 -34.54 -12.75
CA ARG A 405 -2.38 -33.44 -11.80
C ARG A 405 -2.73 -32.07 -12.39
N VAL A 406 -2.50 -31.85 -13.69
CA VAL A 406 -2.94 -30.64 -14.40
C VAL A 406 -4.46 -30.56 -14.48
N LEU A 407 -5.17 -31.66 -14.75
CA LEU A 407 -6.64 -31.69 -14.78
C LEU A 407 -7.26 -31.44 -13.39
N ASP A 408 -6.64 -31.92 -12.31
CA ASP A 408 -7.05 -31.62 -10.93
C ASP A 408 -6.79 -30.15 -10.55
N LEU A 409 -5.65 -29.58 -10.98
CA LEU A 409 -5.36 -28.15 -10.81
C LEU A 409 -6.33 -27.26 -11.60
N GLN A 410 -6.68 -27.63 -12.84
CA GLN A 410 -7.71 -26.93 -13.64
C GLN A 410 -9.09 -26.99 -12.96
N ASN A 411 -9.48 -28.14 -12.41
CA ASN A 411 -10.72 -28.31 -11.63
C ASN A 411 -10.73 -27.55 -10.28
N LYS A 412 -9.56 -27.19 -9.75
CA LYS A 412 -9.42 -26.32 -8.57
C LYS A 412 -9.47 -24.85 -8.96
N TYR A 413 -8.84 -24.50 -10.08
CA TYR A 413 -8.87 -23.15 -10.65
C TYR A 413 -10.30 -22.73 -11.02
N SER A 414 -11.07 -23.58 -11.73
CA SER A 414 -12.46 -23.25 -12.12
C SER A 414 -13.36 -23.02 -10.90
N LYS A 415 -13.25 -23.84 -9.86
CA LYS A 415 -14.00 -23.66 -8.59
C LYS A 415 -13.58 -22.40 -7.83
N LEU A 416 -12.30 -22.00 -7.93
CA LEU A 416 -11.81 -20.75 -7.36
C LEU A 416 -12.35 -19.55 -8.16
N GLU A 417 -12.36 -19.63 -9.49
CA GLU A 417 -12.92 -18.62 -10.40
C GLU A 417 -14.43 -18.43 -10.20
N GLU A 418 -15.20 -19.52 -10.04
CA GLU A 418 -16.61 -19.48 -9.64
C GLU A 418 -16.81 -18.77 -8.30
N ARG A 419 -15.99 -19.11 -7.28
CA ARG A 419 -16.04 -18.48 -5.96
C ARG A 419 -15.67 -17.00 -6.01
N CYS A 420 -14.67 -16.63 -6.82
CA CYS A 420 -14.30 -15.23 -7.07
C CYS A 420 -15.43 -14.49 -7.79
N SER A 421 -16.07 -15.07 -8.81
CA SER A 421 -17.24 -14.50 -9.49
C SER A 421 -18.41 -14.27 -8.53
N GLY A 422 -18.68 -15.21 -7.62
CA GLY A 422 -19.68 -15.08 -6.57
C GLY A 422 -19.38 -13.94 -5.58
N LEU A 423 -18.13 -13.84 -5.11
CA LEU A 423 -17.69 -12.77 -4.22
C LEU A 423 -17.72 -11.39 -4.89
N LEU A 424 -17.40 -11.31 -6.19
CA LEU A 424 -17.42 -10.06 -6.96
C LEU A 424 -18.86 -9.55 -7.13
N LYS A 425 -19.80 -10.45 -7.46
CA LYS A 425 -21.25 -10.14 -7.49
C LYS A 425 -21.79 -9.70 -6.12
N ALA A 426 -21.36 -10.35 -5.04
CA ALA A 426 -21.74 -9.96 -3.67
C ALA A 426 -21.18 -8.58 -3.28
N LEU A 427 -19.94 -8.27 -3.69
CA LEU A 427 -19.32 -6.96 -3.50
C LEU A 427 -20.06 -5.86 -4.28
N ASP A 428 -20.49 -6.13 -5.52
CA ASP A 428 -21.22 -5.14 -6.33
C ASP A 428 -22.66 -4.92 -5.84
N LEU A 429 -23.33 -5.95 -5.31
CA LEU A 429 -24.59 -5.79 -4.57
C LEU A 429 -24.38 -4.93 -3.31
N ALA A 430 -23.34 -5.19 -2.51
CA ALA A 430 -23.04 -4.38 -1.32
C ALA A 430 -22.69 -2.91 -1.65
N LYS A 431 -22.03 -2.65 -2.78
CA LYS A 431 -21.84 -1.28 -3.31
C LYS A 431 -23.16 -0.62 -3.67
N LEU A 432 -24.06 -1.35 -4.35
CA LEU A 432 -25.38 -0.85 -4.74
C LEU A 432 -26.19 -0.49 -3.48
N GLU A 433 -26.31 -1.41 -2.52
CA GLU A 433 -26.95 -1.16 -1.22
C GLU A 433 -26.33 0.03 -0.47
N SER A 434 -24.99 0.15 -0.46
CA SER A 434 -24.32 1.29 0.16
C SER A 434 -24.62 2.62 -0.56
N SER A 435 -24.82 2.60 -1.88
CA SER A 435 -25.21 3.80 -2.63
C SER A 435 -26.68 4.17 -2.37
N ASP A 436 -27.55 3.17 -2.23
CA ASP A 436 -28.95 3.30 -1.85
C ASP A 436 -29.14 3.84 -0.42
N TRP A 437 -28.32 3.38 0.53
CA TRP A 437 -28.28 3.93 1.88
C TRP A 437 -27.75 5.37 1.89
N LYS A 438 -26.78 5.69 1.04
CA LYS A 438 -26.29 7.06 0.90
C LYS A 438 -27.35 8.00 0.32
N THR A 439 -28.02 7.64 -0.77
CA THR A 439 -29.08 8.51 -1.35
C THR A 439 -30.26 8.70 -0.39
N LYS A 440 -30.63 7.67 0.38
CA LYS A 440 -31.62 7.78 1.47
C LYS A 440 -31.16 8.74 2.57
N TYR A 441 -29.90 8.67 2.99
CA TYR A 441 -29.32 9.58 3.99
C TYR A 441 -29.23 11.03 3.49
N ASP A 442 -28.72 11.24 2.27
CA ASP A 442 -28.60 12.58 1.67
C ASP A 442 -30.00 13.22 1.48
N HIS A 443 -31.03 12.42 1.23
CA HIS A 443 -32.43 12.86 1.16
C HIS A 443 -33.02 13.23 2.54
N THR A 444 -32.88 12.38 3.57
CA THR A 444 -33.40 12.70 4.92
C THR A 444 -32.66 13.88 5.55
N TYR A 445 -31.35 14.00 5.33
CA TYR A 445 -30.57 15.18 5.72
C TYR A 445 -31.09 16.45 5.03
N SER A 446 -31.41 16.38 3.73
CA SER A 446 -31.98 17.51 2.98
C SER A 446 -33.36 17.92 3.50
N GLU A 447 -34.24 16.95 3.84
CA GLU A 447 -35.51 17.25 4.50
C GLU A 447 -35.32 17.88 5.89
N GLN A 448 -34.42 17.34 6.70
CA GLN A 448 -34.17 17.82 8.06
C GLN A 448 -33.64 19.25 8.04
N LYS A 449 -32.73 19.56 7.11
CA LYS A 449 -32.24 20.91 6.87
C LYS A 449 -33.36 21.87 6.41
N ALA A 450 -34.24 21.44 5.50
CA ALA A 450 -35.38 22.25 5.08
C ALA A 450 -36.38 22.53 6.24
N LYS A 451 -36.54 21.59 7.17
CA LYS A 451 -37.31 21.77 8.41
C LYS A 451 -36.59 22.74 9.36
N GLU A 452 -35.28 22.60 9.54
CA GLU A 452 -34.44 23.49 10.37
C GLU A 452 -34.47 24.95 9.87
N ASP A 453 -34.30 25.16 8.56
CA ASP A 453 -34.33 26.50 7.96
C ASP A 453 -35.73 27.14 8.02
N LYS A 454 -36.80 26.32 7.96
CA LYS A 454 -38.18 26.78 8.24
C LYS A 454 -38.36 27.20 9.70
N PHE A 455 -37.78 26.48 10.67
CA PHE A 455 -37.81 26.87 12.08
C PHE A 455 -37.00 28.15 12.35
N LYS A 456 -35.83 28.32 11.70
CA LYS A 456 -35.07 29.59 11.77
C LYS A 456 -35.85 30.78 11.24
N ALA A 457 -36.56 30.62 10.12
CA ALA A 457 -37.44 31.66 9.59
C ALA A 457 -38.58 32.00 10.57
N GLN A 458 -39.17 31.00 11.22
CA GLN A 458 -40.20 31.22 12.26
C GLN A 458 -39.63 31.95 13.48
N LEU A 459 -38.46 31.54 13.99
CA LEU A 459 -37.76 32.23 15.09
C LEU A 459 -37.50 33.70 14.76
N ALA A 460 -36.95 34.02 13.59
CA ALA A 460 -36.71 35.40 13.17
C ALA A 460 -38.01 36.25 13.14
N THR A 461 -39.15 35.67 12.73
CA THR A 461 -40.45 36.37 12.80
C THR A 461 -41.00 36.53 14.22
N LEU A 462 -40.61 35.66 15.15
CA LEU A 462 -40.96 35.80 16.57
C LEU A 462 -40.06 36.83 17.27
N GLU A 463 -38.74 36.80 17.03
CA GLU A 463 -37.79 37.81 17.52
C GLU A 463 -38.19 39.22 17.07
N SER A 464 -38.51 39.39 15.78
CA SER A 464 -39.05 40.64 15.24
C SER A 464 -40.32 41.12 15.97
N ARG A 465 -41.24 40.19 16.30
CA ARG A 465 -42.45 40.51 17.08
C ARG A 465 -42.17 40.83 18.54
N ILE A 466 -41.14 40.24 19.14
CA ILE A 466 -40.68 40.50 20.50
C ILE A 466 -40.05 41.89 20.58
N SER A 467 -39.08 42.23 19.74
CA SER A 467 -38.53 43.61 19.73
C SER A 467 -39.61 44.66 19.41
N ALA A 468 -40.60 44.33 18.58
CA ALA A 468 -41.75 45.20 18.34
C ALA A 468 -42.71 45.31 19.56
N SER A 469 -42.81 44.32 20.45
CA SER A 469 -43.57 44.46 21.70
C SER A 469 -42.75 45.17 22.79
N GLU A 470 -41.44 44.92 22.88
CA GLU A 470 -40.50 45.59 23.77
C GLU A 470 -40.41 47.09 23.48
N GLY A 471 -40.33 47.51 22.22
CA GLY A 471 -40.35 48.92 21.84
C GLY A 471 -41.64 49.64 22.23
N ARG A 472 -42.79 48.95 22.15
CA ARG A 472 -44.08 49.47 22.65
C ARG A 472 -44.13 49.51 24.17
N LEU A 473 -43.57 48.51 24.86
CA LEU A 473 -43.46 48.47 26.31
C LEU A 473 -42.57 49.61 26.84
N ALA A 474 -41.46 49.90 26.15
CA ALA A 474 -40.58 51.02 26.44
C ALA A 474 -41.31 52.37 26.28
N ALA A 475 -42.01 52.58 25.16
CA ALA A 475 -42.79 53.80 24.97
C ALA A 475 -43.87 54.02 26.06
N VAL A 476 -44.55 52.96 26.50
CA VAL A 476 -45.53 53.04 27.61
C VAL A 476 -44.85 53.30 28.95
N ARG A 477 -43.63 52.77 29.19
CA ARG A 477 -42.82 53.10 30.38
C ARG A 477 -42.40 54.57 30.39
N GLU A 478 -41.94 55.09 29.26
CA GLU A 478 -41.56 56.51 29.10
C GLU A 478 -42.77 57.43 29.39
N GLN A 479 -43.92 57.11 28.79
CA GLN A 479 -45.15 57.89 28.95
C GLN A 479 -45.71 57.84 30.38
N THR A 480 -45.56 56.71 31.08
CA THR A 480 -45.94 56.60 32.51
C THR A 480 -44.90 57.20 33.45
N HIS A 481 -43.65 57.38 33.03
CA HIS A 481 -42.65 58.18 33.76
C HIS A 481 -42.98 59.67 33.66
N SER A 482 -43.18 60.20 32.46
CA SER A 482 -43.57 61.61 32.22
C SER A 482 -44.82 62.00 33.01
N ALA A 483 -45.88 61.17 32.95
CA ALA A 483 -47.12 61.42 33.71
C ALA A 483 -46.92 61.39 35.24
N ARG A 484 -45.93 60.64 35.73
CA ARG A 484 -45.56 60.59 37.16
C ARG A 484 -44.75 61.82 37.58
N GLU A 485 -43.87 62.31 36.70
CA GLU A 485 -43.10 63.53 36.91
C GLU A 485 -44.02 64.75 36.90
N GLU A 486 -44.93 64.88 35.92
CA GLU A 486 -45.99 65.89 35.90
C GLU A 486 -46.85 65.86 37.19
N ALA A 487 -47.28 64.68 37.63
CA ALA A 487 -48.04 64.54 38.88
C ALA A 487 -47.22 64.98 40.12
N SER A 488 -45.90 64.76 40.11
CA SER A 488 -45.00 65.23 41.16
C SER A 488 -44.82 66.75 41.13
N GLU A 489 -44.71 67.36 39.94
CA GLU A 489 -44.70 68.81 39.78
C GLU A 489 -45.99 69.44 40.29
N TRP A 490 -47.15 68.93 39.87
CA TRP A 490 -48.45 69.41 40.33
C TRP A 490 -48.60 69.30 41.85
N LYS A 491 -48.09 68.22 42.46
CA LYS A 491 -48.01 68.10 43.91
C LYS A 491 -47.13 69.19 44.54
N THR A 492 -45.91 69.41 44.05
CA THR A 492 -45.04 70.46 44.61
C THR A 492 -45.63 71.87 44.44
N LYS A 493 -46.29 72.16 43.32
CA LYS A 493 -47.01 73.42 43.06
C LYS A 493 -48.17 73.61 44.05
N TYR A 494 -48.93 72.55 44.32
CA TYR A 494 -49.97 72.54 45.37
C TYR A 494 -49.37 72.75 46.77
N ASP A 495 -48.31 72.02 47.13
CA ASP A 495 -47.62 72.13 48.42
C ASP A 495 -46.95 73.51 48.61
N ILE A 496 -46.63 74.25 47.55
CA ILE A 496 -46.26 75.68 47.59
C ILE A 496 -47.49 76.54 47.88
N ALA A 497 -48.55 76.44 47.07
CA ALA A 497 -49.76 77.26 47.21
C ALA A 497 -50.43 77.11 48.59
N VAL A 498 -50.44 75.89 49.17
CA VAL A 498 -50.94 75.64 50.53
C VAL A 498 -50.11 76.34 51.60
N ARG A 499 -48.77 76.39 51.45
CA ARG A 499 -47.90 77.15 52.37
C ARG A 499 -48.12 78.66 52.22
N GLU A 500 -48.22 79.16 51.01
CA GLU A 500 -48.49 80.58 50.75
C GLU A 500 -49.84 81.00 51.35
N ALA A 501 -50.91 80.24 51.10
CA ALA A 501 -52.23 80.45 51.69
C ALA A 501 -52.18 80.43 53.23
N LYS A 502 -51.43 79.49 53.85
CA LYS A 502 -51.24 79.45 55.29
C LYS A 502 -50.54 80.70 55.83
N THR A 503 -49.47 81.17 55.19
CA THR A 503 -48.78 82.41 55.60
C THR A 503 -49.65 83.66 55.38
N ALA A 504 -50.53 83.67 54.39
CA ALA A 504 -51.51 84.75 54.18
C ALA A 504 -52.55 84.77 55.31
N LEU A 505 -53.03 83.60 55.75
CA LEU A 505 -53.97 83.45 56.86
C LEU A 505 -53.32 83.87 58.20
N GLU A 506 -52.07 83.47 58.45
CA GLU A 506 -51.28 83.91 59.61
C GLU A 506 -51.06 85.45 59.62
N ARG A 507 -50.81 86.07 58.45
CA ARG A 507 -50.74 87.53 58.32
C ARG A 507 -52.09 88.20 58.58
N ALA A 508 -53.19 87.62 58.10
CA ALA A 508 -54.54 88.14 58.34
C ALA A 508 -54.91 88.08 59.83
N ALA A 509 -54.57 86.99 60.52
CA ALA A 509 -54.76 86.86 61.97
C ALA A 509 -53.96 87.93 62.76
N LEU A 510 -52.70 88.18 62.39
CA LEU A 510 -51.88 89.23 63.00
C LEU A 510 -52.41 90.65 62.75
N VAL A 511 -53.04 90.90 61.59
CA VAL A 511 -53.75 92.17 61.34
C VAL A 511 -55.00 92.28 62.22
N GLN A 512 -55.78 91.21 62.34
CA GLN A 512 -56.99 91.19 63.16
C GLN A 512 -56.70 91.33 64.66
N GLU A 513 -55.60 90.74 65.16
CA GLU A 513 -55.16 90.94 66.55
C GLU A 513 -54.78 92.40 66.82
N ARG A 514 -54.12 93.07 65.87
CA ARG A 514 -53.79 94.50 65.97
C ARG A 514 -55.03 95.39 65.95
N THR A 515 -56.02 95.11 65.09
CA THR A 515 -57.28 95.86 65.10
C THR A 515 -58.08 95.65 66.38
N ASN A 516 -58.03 94.44 66.95
CA ASN A 516 -58.70 94.15 68.23
C ASN A 516 -58.03 94.90 69.40
N LYS A 517 -56.69 94.98 69.45
CA LYS A 517 -55.99 95.80 70.44
C LYS A 517 -56.35 97.29 70.33
N GLN A 518 -56.35 97.84 69.11
CA GLN A 518 -56.81 99.22 68.85
C GLN A 518 -58.31 99.46 69.07
N ALA A 519 -59.12 98.40 69.20
CA ALA A 519 -60.52 98.51 69.62
C ALA A 519 -60.62 98.51 71.15
N GLN A 520 -59.89 97.63 71.82
CA GLN A 520 -59.82 97.57 73.29
C GLN A 520 -59.27 98.88 73.89
N GLU A 521 -58.15 99.40 73.36
CA GLU A 521 -57.55 100.67 73.76
C GLU A 521 -58.55 101.84 73.69
N ARG A 522 -59.46 101.83 72.70
CA ARG A 522 -60.53 102.84 72.57
C ARG A 522 -61.68 102.61 73.55
N GLU A 523 -62.07 101.36 73.77
CA GLU A 523 -63.11 101.02 74.74
C GLU A 523 -62.66 101.42 76.16
N ASP A 524 -61.39 101.18 76.49
CA ASP A 524 -60.82 101.52 77.80
C ASP A 524 -60.76 103.04 78.00
N THR A 525 -60.38 103.84 76.99
CA THR A 525 -60.48 105.32 77.08
C THR A 525 -61.93 105.81 77.24
N LEU A 526 -62.90 105.19 76.56
CA LEU A 526 -64.31 105.57 76.72
C LEU A 526 -64.85 105.18 78.11
N ARG A 527 -64.38 104.07 78.69
CA ARG A 527 -64.71 103.67 80.07
C ARG A 527 -64.16 104.66 81.10
N GLU A 528 -62.97 105.22 80.86
CA GLU A 528 -62.37 106.28 81.69
C GLU A 528 -63.18 107.60 81.57
N GLU A 529 -63.51 108.04 80.35
CA GLU A 529 -64.37 109.22 80.11
C GLU A 529 -65.77 109.09 80.76
N PHE A 530 -66.36 107.89 80.77
CA PHE A 530 -67.64 107.65 81.45
C PHE A 530 -67.51 107.61 82.97
N ALA A 531 -66.38 107.16 83.52
CA ALA A 531 -66.14 107.17 84.97
C ALA A 531 -66.06 108.61 85.52
N ASP A 532 -65.36 109.51 84.81
CA ASP A 532 -65.28 110.93 85.17
C ASP A 532 -66.67 111.62 85.09
N GLN A 533 -67.46 111.31 84.06
CA GLN A 533 -68.83 111.83 83.92
C GLN A 533 -69.75 111.35 85.06
N ILE A 534 -69.60 110.10 85.52
CA ILE A 534 -70.34 109.57 86.67
C ILE A 534 -69.91 110.30 87.96
N ALA A 535 -68.61 110.46 88.19
CA ALA A 535 -68.08 111.19 89.35
C ALA A 535 -68.45 112.69 89.36
N GLU A 536 -68.84 113.26 88.21
CA GLU A 536 -69.46 114.59 88.13
C GLU A 536 -70.96 114.56 88.46
N LYS A 537 -71.70 113.58 87.94
CA LYS A 537 -73.14 113.46 88.19
C LYS A 537 -73.43 113.10 89.66
N GLU A 538 -72.56 112.34 90.33
CA GLU A 538 -72.65 112.09 91.79
C GLU A 538 -72.48 113.37 92.61
N ARG A 539 -71.60 114.30 92.18
CA ARG A 539 -71.46 115.64 92.80
C ARG A 539 -72.70 116.51 92.61
N GLU A 540 -73.35 116.45 91.44
CA GLU A 540 -74.64 117.13 91.23
C GLU A 540 -75.75 116.54 92.09
N ILE A 541 -75.86 115.21 92.17
CA ILE A 541 -76.86 114.50 92.98
C ILE A 541 -76.74 114.90 94.47
N ALA A 542 -75.53 114.88 95.04
CA ALA A 542 -75.31 115.28 96.42
C ALA A 542 -75.76 116.73 96.71
N ASN A 543 -75.56 117.64 95.75
CA ASN A 543 -75.96 119.05 95.85
C ASN A 543 -77.49 119.26 95.66
N LEU A 544 -78.16 118.34 94.94
CA LEU A 544 -79.62 118.32 94.81
C LEU A 544 -80.31 117.73 96.05
N THR A 545 -79.79 116.64 96.62
CA THR A 545 -80.31 116.05 97.87
C THR A 545 -80.32 117.08 99.00
N ALA A 546 -79.24 117.86 99.16
CA ALA A 546 -79.15 118.93 100.16
C ALA A 546 -80.20 120.05 99.98
N LYS A 547 -80.80 120.21 98.79
CA LYS A 547 -81.91 121.15 98.55
C LYS A 547 -83.28 120.53 98.82
N ILE A 548 -83.43 119.22 98.64
CA ILE A 548 -84.69 118.50 98.90
C ILE A 548 -85.02 118.57 100.39
N ASP A 549 -84.07 118.24 101.28
CA ASP A 549 -84.19 118.29 102.76
C ASP A 549 -84.59 119.67 103.33
N PHE A 550 -84.34 120.74 102.57
CA PHE A 550 -84.75 122.11 102.89
C PHE A 550 -86.18 122.39 102.42
N SER A 551 -86.56 121.92 101.23
CA SER A 551 -87.90 122.11 100.65
C SER A 551 -88.99 121.27 101.34
N GLU A 552 -88.67 120.06 101.80
CA GLU A 552 -89.65 119.11 102.35
C GLU A 552 -90.27 119.62 103.67
N LYS A 553 -89.48 120.39 104.46
CA LYS A 553 -89.94 121.07 105.68
C LYS A 553 -90.93 122.21 105.42
N HIS A 554 -91.02 122.71 104.19
CA HIS A 554 -91.93 123.80 103.81
C HIS A 554 -93.24 123.27 103.15
N ALA A 555 -93.24 122.04 102.63
CA ALA A 555 -94.38 121.45 101.92
C ALA A 555 -95.57 121.09 102.82
N ASN A 556 -95.30 120.63 104.04
CA ASN A 556 -96.33 120.18 105.01
C ASN A 556 -97.31 121.26 105.49
N SER A 557 -97.17 122.52 105.08
CA SER A 557 -98.03 123.64 105.47
C SER A 557 -99.13 124.00 104.45
N LEU A 558 -99.17 123.38 103.26
CA LEU A 558 -100.03 123.83 102.15
C LEU A 558 -101.04 122.78 101.61
N VAL A 559 -101.09 121.59 102.22
CA VAL A 559 -101.94 120.47 101.75
C VAL A 559 -103.44 120.68 102.03
N SER A 560 -103.81 121.61 102.92
CA SER A 560 -105.16 121.66 103.53
C SER A 560 -106.21 122.57 102.86
N GLN A 561 -106.05 123.01 101.60
CA GLN A 561 -106.94 124.05 101.03
C GLN A 561 -107.52 123.88 99.61
N PHE A 562 -107.15 122.88 98.80
CA PHE A 562 -107.69 122.74 97.43
C PHE A 562 -108.18 121.34 97.05
N GLU A 563 -108.96 120.71 97.92
CA GLU A 563 -109.95 119.71 97.52
C GLU A 563 -111.28 120.38 97.15
N ALA A 564 -111.52 120.64 95.85
CA ALA A 564 -112.84 120.58 95.19
C ALA A 564 -112.81 121.20 93.78
N VAL A 565 -113.66 120.67 92.89
CA VAL A 565 -114.01 121.21 91.55
C VAL A 565 -112.83 121.43 90.59
N GLU A 566 -112.63 120.45 89.71
CA GLU A 566 -113.19 120.63 88.37
C GLU A 566 -113.73 119.30 87.81
N SER A 567 -114.75 119.35 86.94
CA SER A 567 -115.39 118.15 86.43
C SER A 567 -116.11 118.36 85.10
N LYS A 568 -116.04 117.35 84.22
CA LYS A 568 -116.92 117.12 83.05
C LYS A 568 -116.88 118.15 81.92
N LEU A 569 -116.09 117.84 80.90
CA LEU A 569 -116.51 117.96 79.50
C LEU A 569 -116.09 116.65 78.78
N LYS A 570 -116.90 115.58 78.82
CA LYS A 570 -118.02 115.28 77.91
C LYS A 570 -117.61 115.42 76.42
N SER A 571 -117.42 114.34 75.65
CA SER A 571 -118.42 113.36 75.16
C SER A 571 -119.38 114.01 74.13
N GLN A 572 -119.77 113.43 72.99
CA GLN A 572 -119.91 112.05 72.44
C GLN A 572 -119.56 112.07 70.92
N GLU A 573 -119.63 111.05 70.02
CA GLU A 573 -120.00 109.61 69.90
C GLU A 573 -119.41 109.13 68.52
N ALA A 574 -119.32 107.88 68.04
CA ALA A 574 -119.52 106.52 68.59
C ALA A 574 -118.73 105.47 67.75
N GLU A 575 -118.61 104.25 68.28
CA GLU A 575 -118.51 102.94 67.61
C GLU A 575 -118.11 102.86 66.11
N SER A 576 -116.83 102.60 65.84
CA SER A 576 -116.41 101.89 64.61
C SER A 576 -115.04 101.20 64.75
N LEU A 577 -114.73 100.29 63.82
CA LEU A 577 -113.42 99.64 63.61
C LEU A 577 -112.95 98.53 64.59
N ALA A 578 -113.82 97.96 65.42
CA ALA A 578 -113.52 96.70 66.13
C ALA A 578 -113.16 95.53 65.16
N LEU A 579 -113.64 95.57 63.91
CA LEU A 579 -113.44 94.55 62.87
C LEU A 579 -112.14 94.70 62.04
N LYS A 580 -111.21 95.61 62.38
CA LYS A 580 -110.01 95.90 61.56
C LYS A 580 -108.72 95.17 61.94
N ASN A 581 -108.74 94.33 62.98
CA ASN A 581 -107.55 93.64 63.50
C ASN A 581 -107.46 92.16 63.09
N GLU A 582 -108.58 91.46 62.98
CA GLU A 582 -108.63 90.00 62.74
C GLU A 582 -108.20 89.59 61.32
N ILE A 583 -108.37 90.49 60.34
CA ILE A 583 -107.90 90.30 58.96
C ILE A 583 -106.36 90.37 58.85
N ARG A 584 -105.67 91.00 59.82
CA ARG A 584 -104.22 91.24 59.76
C ARG A 584 -103.40 89.98 60.04
N THR A 585 -103.78 89.25 61.09
CA THR A 585 -103.08 88.04 61.57
C THR A 585 -103.16 86.86 60.60
N LEU A 586 -104.18 86.80 59.73
CA LEU A 586 -104.30 85.77 58.69
C LEU A 586 -103.34 86.01 57.51
N VAL A 587 -102.96 87.25 57.22
CA VAL A 587 -102.04 87.59 56.11
C VAL A 587 -100.59 87.23 56.46
N GLU A 588 -100.17 87.49 57.69
CA GLU A 588 -98.80 87.22 58.17
C GLU A 588 -98.51 85.71 58.17
N ASN A 589 -99.45 84.88 58.64
CA ASN A 589 -99.33 83.42 58.60
C ASN A 589 -99.16 82.86 57.18
N LEU A 590 -99.86 83.40 56.18
CA LEU A 590 -99.77 82.99 54.78
C LEU A 590 -98.39 83.32 54.17
N SER A 591 -97.71 84.37 54.65
CA SER A 591 -96.34 84.71 54.23
C SER A 591 -95.30 83.70 54.73
N SER A 592 -95.44 83.23 55.99
CA SER A 592 -94.49 82.30 56.61
C SER A 592 -94.43 80.96 55.86
N VAL A 593 -95.59 80.34 55.61
CA VAL A 593 -95.73 79.06 54.88
C VAL A 593 -95.10 79.14 53.48
N ARG A 594 -95.19 80.29 52.81
CA ARG A 594 -94.57 80.51 51.49
C ARG A 594 -93.04 80.47 51.53
N THR A 595 -92.41 80.97 52.60
CA THR A 595 -90.96 80.86 52.78
C THR A 595 -90.51 79.44 53.10
N VAL A 596 -91.29 78.70 53.91
CA VAL A 596 -91.02 77.30 54.24
C VAL A 596 -91.10 76.42 52.98
N ALA A 597 -92.10 76.63 52.11
CA ALA A 597 -92.18 75.92 50.82
C ALA A 597 -90.95 76.17 49.93
N GLN A 598 -90.47 77.42 49.86
CA GLN A 598 -89.27 77.79 49.09
C GLN A 598 -87.94 77.26 49.69
N SER A 599 -87.92 76.84 50.95
CA SER A 599 -86.76 76.17 51.54
C SER A 599 -86.72 74.67 51.18
N HIS A 600 -87.86 73.99 51.19
CA HIS A 600 -87.96 72.57 50.80
C HIS A 600 -87.69 72.36 49.31
N ASP A 601 -88.19 73.24 48.43
CA ASP A 601 -87.92 73.19 46.98
C ASP A 601 -86.42 73.37 46.64
N LYS A 602 -85.63 74.00 47.52
CA LYS A 602 -84.16 74.04 47.41
C LYS A 602 -83.49 72.76 47.90
N GLN A 603 -83.97 72.17 48.99
CA GLN A 603 -83.45 70.89 49.49
C GLN A 603 -83.68 69.75 48.49
N VAL A 604 -84.85 69.67 47.85
CA VAL A 604 -85.13 68.69 46.80
C VAL A 604 -84.11 68.77 45.66
N LYS A 605 -83.76 69.98 45.20
CA LYS A 605 -82.78 70.18 44.13
C LYS A 605 -81.35 69.81 44.51
N ILE A 606 -80.98 69.93 45.79
CA ILE A 606 -79.68 69.46 46.30
C ILE A 606 -79.65 67.93 46.32
N LEU A 607 -80.68 67.28 46.88
CA LEU A 607 -80.77 65.82 46.93
C LEU A 607 -80.83 65.18 45.53
N GLU A 608 -81.44 65.85 44.55
CA GLU A 608 -81.47 65.41 43.15
C GLU A 608 -80.10 65.53 42.47
N GLN A 609 -79.29 66.54 42.81
CA GLN A 609 -77.89 66.64 42.38
C GLN A 609 -77.00 65.56 43.03
N GLU A 610 -77.17 65.29 44.33
CA GLU A 610 -76.46 64.22 45.04
C GLU A 610 -76.80 62.83 44.47
N LYS A 611 -78.07 62.56 44.18
CA LYS A 611 -78.52 61.34 43.48
C LYS A 611 -77.77 61.15 42.15
N ASN A 612 -77.77 62.17 41.29
CA ASN A 612 -77.16 62.08 39.97
C ASN A 612 -75.64 61.84 40.06
N HIS A 613 -74.96 62.50 41.01
CA HIS A 613 -73.54 62.27 41.27
C HIS A 613 -73.23 60.83 41.73
N LEU A 614 -74.10 60.24 42.56
CA LEU A 614 -73.96 58.84 42.99
C LEU A 614 -74.22 57.84 41.85
N GLU A 615 -75.19 58.12 40.96
CA GLU A 615 -75.45 57.29 39.77
C GLU A 615 -74.28 57.32 38.77
N GLU A 616 -73.69 58.49 38.50
CA GLU A 616 -72.47 58.60 37.67
C GLU A 616 -71.28 57.86 38.30
N LYS A 617 -71.09 57.99 39.61
CA LYS A 617 -70.01 57.30 40.34
C LYS A 617 -70.17 55.79 40.26
N TYR A 618 -71.40 55.27 40.45
CA TYR A 618 -71.69 53.84 40.32
C TYR A 618 -71.44 53.31 38.90
N LEU A 619 -71.86 54.06 37.87
CA LEU A 619 -71.55 53.75 36.46
C LEU A 619 -70.04 53.75 36.17
N SER A 620 -69.26 54.63 36.84
CA SER A 620 -67.80 54.66 36.69
C SER A 620 -67.12 53.42 37.29
N GLU A 621 -67.58 52.93 38.44
CA GLU A 621 -67.05 51.70 39.06
C GLU A 621 -67.45 50.45 38.27
N CYS A 622 -68.70 50.37 37.78
CA CYS A 622 -69.14 49.28 36.91
C CYS A 622 -68.25 49.12 35.65
N LYS A 623 -67.79 50.24 35.07
CA LYS A 623 -66.83 50.21 33.95
C LYS A 623 -65.47 49.67 34.37
N LYS A 624 -64.91 50.13 35.49
CA LYS A 624 -63.62 49.61 36.03
C LYS A 624 -63.67 48.11 36.32
N VAL A 625 -64.78 47.62 36.89
CA VAL A 625 -65.00 46.18 37.15
C VAL A 625 -65.07 45.39 35.83
N SER A 626 -65.76 45.90 34.80
CA SER A 626 -65.79 45.26 33.48
C SER A 626 -64.41 45.23 32.79
N GLU A 627 -63.58 46.25 32.97
CA GLU A 627 -62.19 46.24 32.50
C GLU A 627 -61.31 45.26 33.28
N ALA A 628 -61.50 45.13 34.59
CA ALA A 628 -60.78 44.17 35.42
C ALA A 628 -61.12 42.72 35.03
N ASP A 629 -62.40 42.41 34.83
CA ASP A 629 -62.86 41.10 34.34
C ASP A 629 -62.23 40.70 33.00
N LYS A 630 -62.14 41.65 32.05
CA LYS A 630 -61.45 41.45 30.77
C LYS A 630 -59.96 41.14 30.98
N ARG A 631 -59.25 41.95 31.79
CA ARG A 631 -57.83 41.75 32.10
C ARG A 631 -57.56 40.39 32.74
N CYS A 632 -58.43 39.91 33.64
CA CYS A 632 -58.34 38.56 34.21
C CYS A 632 -58.49 37.48 33.13
N LYS A 633 -59.52 37.59 32.27
CA LYS A 633 -59.77 36.61 31.18
C LYS A 633 -58.69 36.63 30.10
N ASP A 634 -58.02 37.77 29.88
CA ASP A 634 -56.87 37.87 28.97
C ASP A 634 -55.64 37.18 29.58
N ALA A 635 -55.37 37.39 30.88
CA ALA A 635 -54.29 36.74 31.61
C ALA A 635 -54.48 35.22 31.74
N GLU A 636 -55.70 34.76 31.99
CA GLU A 636 -56.06 33.33 32.04
C GLU A 636 -55.83 32.65 30.68
N ARG A 637 -56.18 33.31 29.58
CA ARG A 637 -55.89 32.84 28.21
C ARG A 637 -54.39 32.83 27.88
N GLU A 638 -53.58 33.69 28.49
CA GLU A 638 -52.12 33.66 28.33
C GLU A 638 -51.48 32.55 29.19
N ALA A 639 -51.97 32.33 30.42
CA ALA A 639 -51.52 31.24 31.29
C ALA A 639 -51.77 29.87 30.64
N ASN A 640 -52.95 29.66 30.02
CA ASN A 640 -53.24 28.41 29.31
C ASN A 640 -52.32 28.19 28.10
N ARG A 641 -52.02 29.24 27.31
CA ARG A 641 -51.02 29.16 26.23
C ARG A 641 -49.63 28.79 26.74
N ALA A 642 -49.21 29.33 27.88
CA ALA A 642 -47.92 29.02 28.49
C ALA A 642 -47.84 27.55 28.97
N ILE A 643 -48.96 26.99 29.46
CA ILE A 643 -49.07 25.56 29.83
C ILE A 643 -48.98 24.68 28.58
N GLU A 644 -49.75 24.96 27.53
CA GLU A 644 -49.72 24.22 26.26
C GLU A 644 -48.30 24.19 25.64
N LEU A 645 -47.61 25.32 25.63
CA LEU A 645 -46.22 25.41 25.16
C LEU A 645 -45.26 24.59 26.04
N ALA A 646 -45.45 24.58 27.35
CA ALA A 646 -44.63 23.80 28.27
C ALA A 646 -44.87 22.28 28.12
N ASP A 647 -46.10 21.85 27.81
CA ASP A 647 -46.39 20.44 27.49
C ASP A 647 -45.87 20.02 26.11
N SER A 648 -45.94 20.90 25.10
CA SER A 648 -45.31 20.66 23.79
C SER A 648 -43.80 20.46 23.94
N ALA A 649 -43.13 21.33 24.72
CA ALA A 649 -41.70 21.20 25.00
C ALA A 649 -41.37 19.92 25.78
N ARG A 650 -42.21 19.50 26.73
CA ARG A 650 -42.08 18.20 27.43
C ARG A 650 -42.18 17.03 26.45
N ALA A 651 -43.10 17.07 25.50
CA ALA A 651 -43.26 16.02 24.48
C ALA A 651 -42.04 15.92 23.54
N GLU A 652 -41.49 17.05 23.09
CA GLU A 652 -40.28 17.08 22.24
C GLU A 652 -39.03 16.55 22.95
N VAL A 653 -38.87 16.83 24.25
CA VAL A 653 -37.78 16.26 25.07
C VAL A 653 -37.93 14.74 25.22
N ILE A 654 -39.15 14.22 25.36
CA ILE A 654 -39.41 12.77 25.41
C ILE A 654 -39.14 12.12 24.04
N ALA A 655 -39.57 12.75 22.94
CA ALA A 655 -39.34 12.26 21.58
C ALA A 655 -37.85 12.19 21.24
N SER A 656 -37.10 13.28 21.43
CA SER A 656 -35.65 13.34 21.16
C SER A 656 -34.84 12.38 22.06
N GLN A 657 -35.25 12.13 23.31
CA GLN A 657 -34.61 11.12 24.15
C GLN A 657 -34.94 9.68 23.70
N LYS A 658 -36.10 9.43 23.07
CA LYS A 658 -36.42 8.14 22.42
C LYS A 658 -35.57 7.92 21.17
N GLU A 659 -35.48 8.90 20.28
CA GLU A 659 -34.61 8.86 19.09
C GLU A 659 -33.14 8.62 19.45
N LYS A 660 -32.66 9.27 20.51
CA LYS A 660 -31.30 9.06 21.06
C LYS A 660 -31.07 7.63 21.54
N ASN A 661 -32.05 7.01 22.21
CA ASN A 661 -31.95 5.62 22.64
C ASN A 661 -31.92 4.66 21.43
N GLU A 662 -32.76 4.90 20.43
CA GLU A 662 -32.82 4.09 19.20
C GLU A 662 -31.52 4.22 18.36
N ALA A 663 -30.95 5.43 18.28
CA ALA A 663 -29.66 5.67 17.66
C ALA A 663 -28.50 4.96 18.42
N GLN A 664 -28.54 4.92 19.76
CA GLN A 664 -27.58 4.18 20.56
C GLN A 664 -27.69 2.66 20.36
N GLN A 665 -28.90 2.11 20.27
CA GLN A 665 -29.11 0.70 19.95
C GLN A 665 -28.57 0.35 18.56
N LEU A 666 -28.91 1.14 17.53
CA LEU A 666 -28.41 0.95 16.16
C LEU A 666 -26.87 1.04 16.09
N ALA A 667 -26.25 1.95 16.83
CA ALA A 667 -24.79 2.04 16.90
C ALA A 667 -24.15 0.78 17.53
N MET A 668 -24.78 0.23 18.57
CA MET A 668 -24.31 -1.00 19.23
C MET A 668 -24.48 -2.23 18.33
N GLU A 669 -25.61 -2.36 17.63
CA GLU A 669 -25.83 -3.42 16.64
C GLU A 669 -24.78 -3.35 15.51
N ARG A 670 -24.52 -2.15 14.96
CA ARG A 670 -23.47 -1.94 13.94
C ARG A 670 -22.08 -2.29 14.45
N LEU A 671 -21.73 -1.99 15.70
CA LEU A 671 -20.47 -2.40 16.32
C LEU A 671 -20.31 -3.93 16.32
N THR A 672 -21.33 -4.69 16.73
CA THR A 672 -21.23 -6.17 16.73
C THR A 672 -21.05 -6.77 15.32
N ILE A 673 -21.58 -6.10 14.29
CA ILE A 673 -21.38 -6.49 12.88
C ILE A 673 -19.94 -6.18 12.43
N ILE A 674 -19.37 -5.05 12.86
CA ILE A 674 -17.97 -4.67 12.60
C ILE A 674 -17.01 -5.67 13.28
N GLU A 675 -17.29 -6.12 14.50
CA GLU A 675 -16.46 -7.13 15.19
C GLU A 675 -16.53 -8.52 14.51
N ARG A 676 -17.72 -8.95 14.09
CA ARG A 676 -17.91 -10.19 13.32
C ARG A 676 -17.22 -10.16 11.96
N THR A 677 -17.27 -9.04 11.25
CA THR A 677 -16.60 -8.91 9.95
C THR A 677 -15.08 -8.79 10.11
N LYS A 678 -14.59 -8.08 11.14
CA LYS A 678 -13.15 -8.01 11.49
C LYS A 678 -12.57 -9.40 11.79
N THR A 679 -13.24 -10.20 12.62
CA THR A 679 -12.78 -11.57 12.95
C THR A 679 -12.82 -12.53 11.75
N GLN A 680 -13.72 -12.31 10.79
CA GLN A 680 -13.70 -13.00 9.49
C GLN A 680 -12.51 -12.57 8.61
N VAL A 681 -12.22 -11.26 8.51
CA VAL A 681 -11.06 -10.74 7.75
C VAL A 681 -9.76 -11.31 8.32
N GLU A 682 -9.56 -11.25 9.63
CA GLU A 682 -8.39 -11.83 10.30
C GLU A 682 -8.24 -13.35 10.02
N SER A 683 -9.35 -14.06 9.79
CA SER A 683 -9.31 -15.48 9.41
C SER A 683 -8.92 -15.70 7.95
N LEU A 684 -9.43 -14.87 7.03
CA LEU A 684 -9.06 -14.91 5.62
C LEU A 684 -7.60 -14.48 5.39
N GLU A 685 -7.07 -13.55 6.20
CA GLU A 685 -5.65 -13.20 6.19
C GLU A 685 -4.77 -14.38 6.65
N ARG A 686 -5.20 -15.11 7.70
CA ARG A 686 -4.55 -16.36 8.17
C ARG A 686 -4.68 -17.54 7.21
N GLU A 687 -5.61 -17.50 6.24
CA GLU A 687 -5.65 -18.45 5.11
C GLU A 687 -4.73 -17.96 3.97
N ARG A 688 -4.72 -16.65 3.69
CA ARG A 688 -3.86 -16.05 2.64
C ARG A 688 -2.37 -16.27 2.91
N THR A 689 -1.91 -16.17 4.16
CA THR A 689 -0.48 -16.41 4.48
C THR A 689 -0.10 -17.87 4.25
N LYS A 690 -0.91 -18.83 4.70
CA LYS A 690 -0.66 -20.27 4.48
C LYS A 690 -0.61 -20.64 2.99
N LEU A 691 -1.51 -20.05 2.19
CA LEU A 691 -1.50 -20.25 0.73
C LEU A 691 -0.26 -19.61 0.07
N MET A 692 0.22 -18.48 0.59
CA MET A 692 1.44 -17.83 0.13
C MET A 692 2.69 -18.66 0.46
N GLU A 693 2.79 -19.18 1.70
CA GLU A 693 3.83 -20.12 2.15
C GLU A 693 3.81 -21.44 1.34
N GLU A 694 2.65 -21.89 0.88
CA GLU A 694 2.51 -23.09 0.04
C GLU A 694 2.90 -22.82 -1.42
N VAL A 695 2.55 -21.66 -1.98
CA VAL A 695 3.00 -21.24 -3.32
C VAL A 695 4.52 -21.06 -3.34
N GLU A 696 5.11 -20.41 -2.34
CA GLU A 696 6.57 -20.21 -2.24
C GLU A 696 7.32 -21.56 -2.19
N ARG A 697 6.82 -22.50 -1.38
CA ARG A 697 7.34 -23.88 -1.29
C ARG A 697 7.24 -24.63 -2.63
N LEU A 698 6.15 -24.43 -3.38
CA LEU A 698 5.97 -25.02 -4.70
C LEU A 698 6.93 -24.40 -5.73
N CYS A 699 7.06 -23.07 -5.76
CA CYS A 699 8.01 -22.37 -6.64
C CYS A 699 9.47 -22.78 -6.36
N GLN A 700 9.87 -22.98 -5.10
CA GLN A 700 11.19 -23.54 -4.79
C GLN A 700 11.35 -24.95 -5.38
N SER A 701 10.36 -25.83 -5.19
CA SER A 701 10.41 -27.19 -5.77
C SER A 701 10.42 -27.21 -7.31
N GLU A 702 9.85 -26.19 -7.95
CA GLU A 702 9.90 -25.98 -9.40
C GLU A 702 11.29 -25.49 -9.85
N MET A 703 11.89 -24.54 -9.12
CA MET A 703 13.28 -24.11 -9.37
C MET A 703 14.27 -25.26 -9.21
N ASP A 704 14.12 -26.07 -8.15
CA ASP A 704 14.95 -27.26 -7.90
C ASP A 704 14.79 -28.27 -9.05
N ALA A 705 13.55 -28.53 -9.49
CA ALA A 705 13.26 -29.42 -10.62
C ALA A 705 13.85 -28.91 -11.94
N ASN A 706 13.69 -27.61 -12.24
CA ASN A 706 14.20 -26.99 -13.45
C ASN A 706 15.74 -26.99 -13.48
N SER A 707 16.41 -26.71 -12.35
CA SER A 707 17.88 -26.80 -12.26
C SER A 707 18.39 -28.22 -12.57
N LYS A 708 17.64 -29.24 -12.13
CA LYS A 708 17.93 -30.65 -12.40
C LYS A 708 17.64 -31.06 -13.85
N ILE A 709 16.62 -30.48 -14.48
CA ILE A 709 16.35 -30.63 -15.91
C ILE A 709 17.52 -30.04 -16.72
N THR A 710 17.91 -28.79 -16.49
CA THR A 710 19.05 -28.16 -17.18
C THR A 710 20.36 -28.91 -16.98
N SER A 711 20.60 -29.49 -15.80
CA SER A 711 21.75 -30.36 -15.54
C SER A 711 21.72 -31.68 -16.35
N LEU A 712 20.53 -32.25 -16.59
CA LEU A 712 20.36 -33.43 -17.42
C LEU A 712 20.45 -33.09 -18.91
N GLU A 713 19.86 -31.98 -19.35
CA GLU A 713 19.96 -31.47 -20.72
C GLU A 713 21.42 -31.20 -21.11
N GLY A 714 22.20 -30.54 -20.25
CA GLY A 714 23.64 -30.35 -20.48
C GLY A 714 24.40 -31.67 -20.66
N ARG A 715 24.02 -32.72 -19.91
CA ARG A 715 24.62 -34.07 -20.04
C ARG A 715 24.14 -34.84 -21.28
N VAL A 716 22.94 -34.55 -21.79
CA VAL A 716 22.45 -35.09 -23.07
C VAL A 716 23.18 -34.39 -24.23
N ASN A 717 23.26 -33.06 -24.22
CA ASN A 717 23.96 -32.28 -25.24
C ASN A 717 25.46 -32.64 -25.35
N GLU A 718 26.10 -33.00 -24.24
CA GLU A 718 27.48 -33.52 -24.25
C GLU A 718 27.55 -34.90 -24.92
N ARG A 719 26.63 -35.81 -24.57
CA ARG A 719 26.53 -37.16 -25.17
C ARG A 719 26.18 -37.14 -26.65
N GLU A 720 25.33 -36.22 -27.08
CA GLU A 720 25.02 -36.02 -28.49
C GLU A 720 26.24 -35.53 -29.25
N ARG A 721 27.06 -34.63 -28.66
CA ARG A 721 28.33 -34.19 -29.26
C ARG A 721 29.38 -35.31 -29.32
N GLU A 722 29.52 -36.11 -28.26
CA GLU A 722 30.37 -37.32 -28.26
C GLU A 722 29.98 -38.29 -29.41
N ILE A 723 28.67 -38.47 -29.64
CA ILE A 723 28.13 -39.34 -30.69
C ILE A 723 28.33 -38.73 -32.10
N GLU A 724 28.04 -37.45 -32.28
CA GLU A 724 28.25 -36.71 -33.53
C GLU A 724 29.73 -36.75 -33.95
N GLU A 725 30.65 -36.57 -33.00
CA GLU A 725 32.09 -36.66 -33.26
C GLU A 725 32.51 -38.09 -33.65
N MET A 726 32.07 -39.12 -32.92
CA MET A 726 32.34 -40.52 -33.31
C MET A 726 31.75 -40.88 -34.68
N LEU A 727 30.57 -40.38 -35.02
CA LEU A 727 29.96 -40.58 -36.34
C LEU A 727 30.73 -39.85 -37.44
N SER A 728 31.19 -38.62 -37.18
CA SER A 728 32.06 -37.86 -38.08
C SER A 728 33.38 -38.59 -38.33
N GLN A 729 34.07 -39.04 -37.28
CA GLN A 729 35.30 -39.84 -37.38
C GLN A 729 35.07 -41.15 -38.14
N SER A 730 33.97 -41.87 -37.88
CA SER A 730 33.59 -43.10 -38.59
C SER A 730 33.29 -42.85 -40.08
N ASN A 731 32.62 -41.73 -40.42
CA ASN A 731 32.33 -41.36 -41.80
C ASN A 731 33.58 -40.90 -42.54
N ALA A 732 34.50 -40.17 -41.88
CA ALA A 732 35.81 -39.84 -42.45
C ALA A 732 36.65 -41.11 -42.72
N GLN A 733 36.69 -42.05 -41.77
CA GLN A 733 37.33 -43.36 -41.98
C GLN A 733 36.73 -44.09 -43.18
N ARG A 734 35.39 -44.19 -43.28
CA ARG A 734 34.69 -44.80 -44.42
C ARG A 734 35.00 -44.10 -45.74
N SER A 735 35.01 -42.77 -45.77
CA SER A 735 35.38 -41.98 -46.95
C SER A 735 36.80 -42.32 -47.42
N ASN A 736 37.75 -42.41 -46.49
CA ASN A 736 39.13 -42.81 -46.79
C ASN A 736 39.19 -44.26 -47.31
N THR A 737 38.40 -45.19 -46.76
CA THR A 737 38.35 -46.57 -47.28
C THR A 737 37.75 -46.62 -48.69
N VAL A 738 36.69 -45.85 -48.98
CA VAL A 738 36.11 -45.74 -50.32
C VAL A 738 37.13 -45.17 -51.30
N GLN A 739 37.81 -44.07 -50.95
CA GLN A 739 38.82 -43.45 -51.82
C GLN A 739 40.01 -44.38 -52.10
N VAL A 740 40.42 -45.20 -51.13
CA VAL A 740 41.44 -46.25 -51.34
C VAL A 740 40.91 -47.37 -52.26
N LEU A 741 39.66 -47.79 -52.10
CA LEU A 741 39.03 -48.79 -52.98
C LEU A 741 38.86 -48.27 -54.42
N GLU A 742 38.50 -47.00 -54.60
CA GLU A 742 38.44 -46.34 -55.91
C GLU A 742 39.83 -46.26 -56.56
N GLY A 743 40.87 -45.93 -55.78
CA GLY A 743 42.26 -45.96 -56.24
C GLY A 743 42.71 -47.35 -56.67
N LEU A 744 42.42 -48.38 -55.87
CA LEU A 744 42.71 -49.77 -56.21
C LEU A 744 41.97 -50.22 -57.47
N LEU A 745 40.67 -49.93 -57.58
CA LEU A 745 39.85 -50.25 -58.74
C LEU A 745 40.29 -49.48 -60.01
N ALA A 746 40.84 -48.27 -59.87
CA ALA A 746 41.52 -47.57 -60.95
C ALA A 746 42.82 -48.30 -61.38
N THR A 747 43.65 -48.75 -60.44
CA THR A 747 44.85 -49.54 -60.78
C THR A 747 44.51 -50.91 -61.38
N GLU A 748 43.44 -51.56 -60.95
CA GLU A 748 42.94 -52.80 -61.55
C GLU A 748 42.46 -52.58 -62.99
N ARG A 749 41.72 -51.49 -63.26
CA ARG A 749 41.34 -51.10 -64.63
C ARG A 749 42.55 -50.85 -65.53
N VAL A 750 43.62 -50.22 -65.01
CA VAL A 750 44.88 -50.02 -65.74
C VAL A 750 45.59 -51.36 -65.99
N ALA A 751 45.66 -52.24 -64.99
CA ALA A 751 46.27 -53.57 -65.12
C ALA A 751 45.50 -54.46 -66.11
N LEU A 752 44.16 -54.38 -66.14
CA LEU A 752 43.31 -55.04 -67.13
C LEU A 752 43.52 -54.47 -68.55
N ALA A 753 43.67 -53.15 -68.69
CA ALA A 753 44.01 -52.54 -69.97
C ALA A 753 45.39 -52.99 -70.47
N GLU A 754 46.41 -53.05 -69.60
CA GLU A 754 47.71 -53.62 -69.97
C GLU A 754 47.62 -55.11 -70.32
N ALA A 755 46.83 -55.90 -69.58
CA ALA A 755 46.64 -57.32 -69.87
C ALA A 755 45.95 -57.52 -71.22
N ASN A 756 44.96 -56.70 -71.55
CA ASN A 756 44.30 -56.72 -72.86
C ASN A 756 45.25 -56.30 -73.98
N ASN A 757 46.04 -55.23 -73.80
CA ASN A 757 47.09 -54.83 -74.76
C ASN A 757 48.15 -55.93 -74.98
N ARG A 758 48.52 -56.67 -73.92
CA ARG A 758 49.41 -57.85 -74.03
C ARG A 758 48.74 -59.01 -74.76
N ALA A 759 47.45 -59.25 -74.53
CA ALA A 759 46.68 -60.28 -75.23
C ALA A 759 46.52 -59.95 -76.72
N GLU A 760 46.26 -58.69 -77.08
CA GLU A 760 46.24 -58.22 -78.47
C GLU A 760 47.62 -58.36 -79.14
N ALA A 761 48.70 -57.98 -78.46
CA ALA A 761 50.06 -58.16 -78.96
C ALA A 761 50.43 -59.65 -79.20
N LEU A 762 49.99 -60.55 -78.30
CA LEU A 762 50.15 -61.99 -78.46
C LEU A 762 49.25 -62.55 -79.57
N SER A 763 48.05 -62.01 -79.76
CA SER A 763 47.14 -62.37 -80.86
C SER A 763 47.75 -61.99 -82.22
N LEU A 764 48.32 -60.78 -82.33
CA LEU A 764 49.08 -60.34 -83.50
C LEU A 764 50.32 -61.20 -83.76
N GLN A 765 51.04 -61.63 -82.72
CA GLN A 765 52.13 -62.60 -82.87
C GLN A 765 51.63 -63.96 -83.36
N LEU A 766 50.52 -64.47 -82.81
CA LEU A 766 49.91 -65.73 -83.24
C LEU A 766 49.47 -65.66 -84.71
N GLN A 767 48.82 -64.59 -85.13
CA GLN A 767 48.45 -64.35 -86.53
C GLN A 767 49.69 -64.28 -87.44
N ALA A 768 50.78 -63.64 -86.99
CA ALA A 768 52.05 -63.61 -87.71
C ALA A 768 52.77 -64.98 -87.75
N THR A 769 52.59 -65.85 -86.74
CA THR A 769 53.08 -67.24 -86.80
C THR A 769 52.19 -68.13 -87.67
N GLN A 770 50.88 -67.91 -87.70
CA GLN A 770 49.96 -68.61 -88.60
C GLN A 770 50.32 -68.31 -90.06
N GLY A 771 50.49 -67.04 -90.43
CA GLY A 771 50.93 -66.69 -91.79
C GLY A 771 52.30 -67.26 -92.19
N LYS A 772 53.19 -67.54 -91.22
CA LYS A 772 54.45 -68.27 -91.47
C LYS A 772 54.24 -69.77 -91.62
N LEU A 773 53.32 -70.36 -90.85
CA LEU A 773 52.92 -71.76 -91.00
C LEU A 773 52.27 -72.00 -92.37
N ASP A 774 51.35 -71.13 -92.77
CA ASP A 774 50.67 -71.18 -94.07
C ASP A 774 51.67 -71.04 -95.24
N ALA A 775 52.69 -70.17 -95.09
CA ALA A 775 53.78 -70.04 -96.06
C ALA A 775 54.66 -71.30 -96.14
N LEU A 776 55.05 -71.90 -95.00
CA LEU A 776 55.76 -73.19 -94.98
C LEU A 776 54.90 -74.32 -95.57
N GLN A 777 53.57 -74.25 -95.43
CA GLN A 777 52.63 -75.21 -96.01
C GLN A 777 52.48 -75.03 -97.53
N GLN A 778 52.66 -73.81 -98.06
CA GLN A 778 52.86 -73.56 -99.50
C GLN A 778 54.21 -74.07 -100.00
N GLU A 779 55.30 -73.92 -99.25
CA GLU A 779 56.61 -74.51 -99.61
C GLU A 779 56.56 -76.04 -99.63
N LEU A 780 55.92 -76.67 -98.63
CA LEU A 780 55.81 -78.13 -98.53
C LEU A 780 54.92 -78.71 -99.64
N THR A 781 53.87 -77.98 -100.08
CA THR A 781 53.10 -78.37 -101.27
C THR A 781 53.85 -78.12 -102.58
N SER A 782 54.68 -77.07 -102.68
CA SER A 782 55.61 -76.86 -103.80
C SER A 782 56.62 -78.01 -103.94
N ILE A 783 57.22 -78.46 -102.83
CA ILE A 783 58.18 -79.58 -102.82
C ILE A 783 57.52 -80.87 -103.33
N ARG A 784 56.31 -81.21 -102.85
CA ARG A 784 55.56 -82.39 -103.32
C ARG A 784 55.21 -82.34 -104.82
N LEU A 785 54.96 -81.16 -105.37
CA LEU A 785 54.73 -80.96 -106.80
C LEU A 785 56.01 -81.09 -107.64
N ASN A 786 57.19 -80.81 -107.05
CA ASN A 786 58.48 -81.02 -107.72
C ASN A 786 58.95 -82.48 -107.66
N GLU A 787 58.75 -83.19 -106.54
CA GLU A 787 59.05 -84.64 -106.44
C GLU A 787 58.22 -85.45 -107.43
N THR A 788 56.93 -85.14 -107.59
CA THR A 788 56.05 -85.83 -108.55
C THR A 788 56.34 -85.53 -110.03
N ALA A 789 57.19 -84.54 -110.34
CA ALA A 789 57.59 -84.23 -111.71
C ALA A 789 58.79 -85.07 -112.21
N LEU A 790 59.68 -85.51 -111.30
CA LEU A 790 61.02 -85.98 -111.66
C LEU A 790 61.12 -87.49 -111.91
N ASP A 791 60.36 -88.32 -111.19
CA ASP A 791 60.48 -89.80 -111.25
C ASP A 791 59.65 -90.46 -112.38
N SER A 792 59.14 -89.66 -113.31
CA SER A 792 58.20 -90.10 -114.36
C SER A 792 58.81 -90.89 -115.53
N LYS A 793 60.10 -91.28 -115.45
CA LYS A 793 60.86 -91.85 -116.59
C LYS A 793 61.83 -92.99 -116.22
N LEU A 794 61.34 -94.13 -115.71
CA LEU A 794 61.87 -95.44 -116.08
C LEU A 794 60.83 -96.57 -115.94
N ARG A 795 60.63 -97.31 -117.04
CA ARG A 795 59.77 -98.50 -117.21
C ARG A 795 60.64 -99.76 -117.13
N THR A 796 60.21 -101.01 -116.86
CA THR A 796 58.90 -101.67 -116.61
C THR A 796 59.17 -103.13 -116.21
N ALA A 797 58.32 -103.80 -115.40
CA ALA A 797 57.81 -105.17 -115.66
C ALA A 797 56.87 -105.73 -114.55
N HIS A 798 55.65 -106.16 -114.95
CA HIS A 798 54.72 -107.07 -114.21
C HIS A 798 54.16 -106.52 -112.85
N GLY A 799 52.96 -106.88 -112.36
CA GLY A 799 51.85 -107.70 -112.88
C GLY A 799 50.51 -107.35 -112.18
N LYS A 800 49.36 -107.76 -112.73
CA LYS A 800 48.01 -107.23 -112.37
C LYS A 800 47.40 -107.76 -111.05
N ARG A 801 46.76 -106.87 -110.26
CA ARG A 801 45.32 -106.97 -109.88
C ARG A 801 44.72 -105.66 -109.31
N LEU A 802 43.38 -105.57 -109.37
CA LEU A 802 42.49 -104.49 -108.87
C LEU A 802 41.87 -104.93 -107.51
N ARG A 803 41.04 -104.20 -106.71
CA ARG A 803 40.44 -102.83 -106.57
C ARG A 803 39.90 -102.75 -105.10
N VAL A 804 39.48 -101.66 -104.43
CA VAL A 804 39.32 -100.20 -104.65
C VAL A 804 39.79 -99.49 -103.35
N GLU A 805 40.24 -98.24 -103.39
CA GLU A 805 40.07 -97.30 -102.27
C GLU A 805 39.86 -95.87 -102.83
N ASP A 806 38.83 -95.16 -102.38
CA ASP A 806 38.37 -93.82 -102.79
C ASP A 806 37.67 -93.21 -101.55
N CYS A 807 38.06 -92.06 -100.99
CA CYS A 807 37.96 -90.65 -101.47
C CYS A 807 36.69 -89.92 -100.98
N MET A 808 36.86 -88.63 -100.62
CA MET A 808 35.84 -87.65 -100.14
C MET A 808 35.28 -87.90 -98.71
N GLY A 809 34.95 -86.87 -97.91
CA GLY A 809 35.19 -85.42 -98.08
C GLY A 809 34.29 -84.54 -97.19
N THR A 810 34.40 -83.22 -97.37
CA THR A 810 33.47 -82.13 -96.91
C THR A 810 33.32 -81.83 -95.41
N GLU A 811 32.87 -80.60 -95.14
CA GLU A 811 32.72 -79.98 -93.81
C GLU A 811 31.26 -79.97 -93.32
N SER A 812 31.10 -79.76 -91.99
CA SER A 812 30.04 -78.95 -91.36
C SER A 812 28.65 -79.56 -91.01
N VAL A 813 28.01 -78.89 -90.03
CA VAL A 813 26.58 -78.89 -89.61
C VAL A 813 26.04 -79.99 -88.64
N HIS A 814 26.01 -79.60 -87.35
CA HIS A 814 24.97 -79.85 -86.31
C HIS A 814 24.77 -81.21 -85.57
N ASN A 815 24.94 -81.12 -84.23
CA ASN A 815 24.01 -81.46 -83.12
C ASN A 815 23.38 -82.86 -82.88
N ILE A 816 23.16 -83.11 -81.57
CA ILE A 816 22.30 -84.13 -80.90
C ILE A 816 22.89 -85.56 -80.72
N ASP A 817 23.53 -85.74 -79.57
CA ASP A 817 23.14 -86.59 -78.41
C ASP A 817 22.66 -88.07 -78.57
N VAL A 818 23.11 -88.88 -77.59
CA VAL A 818 22.73 -90.29 -77.24
C VAL A 818 22.99 -91.33 -78.36
N VAL A 819 23.39 -92.60 -78.16
CA VAL A 819 23.29 -93.63 -77.09
C VAL A 819 24.62 -94.43 -77.11
N ASP A 820 25.42 -94.52 -76.05
CA ASP A 820 25.35 -95.44 -74.89
C ASP A 820 25.51 -96.95 -75.25
N GLN A 821 26.25 -97.74 -74.45
CA GLN A 821 26.39 -99.20 -74.65
C GLN A 821 26.49 -99.98 -73.30
N GLU A 822 25.63 -101.00 -73.16
CA GLU A 822 25.25 -101.63 -71.88
C GLU A 822 26.24 -102.65 -71.27
N VAL A 823 26.09 -102.85 -69.94
CA VAL A 823 26.15 -104.16 -69.23
C VAL A 823 25.33 -104.04 -67.90
N VAL A 824 24.72 -105.04 -67.23
CA VAL A 824 23.91 -106.26 -67.57
C VAL A 824 23.84 -107.14 -66.29
N ARG A 825 22.75 -107.71 -65.72
CA ARG A 825 21.24 -107.69 -65.75
C ARG A 825 20.77 -108.17 -64.34
N GLY A 826 19.56 -108.01 -63.80
CA GLY A 826 18.30 -107.36 -64.25
C GLY A 826 17.02 -108.21 -64.05
N ARG A 827 15.90 -107.58 -63.63
CA ARG A 827 14.45 -107.99 -63.83
C ARG A 827 13.93 -109.16 -62.94
N LYS A 828 12.61 -109.38 -62.65
CA LYS A 828 11.24 -108.80 -62.95
C LYS A 828 10.28 -109.27 -61.80
N LYS A 829 9.07 -108.75 -61.47
CA LYS A 829 7.79 -108.57 -62.23
C LYS A 829 6.75 -107.80 -61.33
N CYS A 830 5.45 -107.66 -61.69
CA CYS A 830 4.54 -106.59 -61.16
C CYS A 830 3.06 -106.97 -60.83
N LYS A 831 2.36 -106.17 -59.97
CA LYS A 831 0.93 -105.68 -59.99
C LYS A 831 0.18 -105.61 -58.62
N SER A 832 -0.67 -104.57 -58.44
CA SER A 832 -1.84 -104.43 -57.50
C SER A 832 -1.58 -104.18 -55.98
N THR A 833 -2.45 -103.60 -55.10
CA THR A 833 -3.71 -102.76 -55.16
C THR A 833 -4.07 -102.14 -53.76
N THR A 834 -4.92 -101.09 -53.70
CA THR A 834 -5.82 -100.58 -52.59
C THR A 834 -5.26 -100.43 -51.14
N SER A 835 -5.15 -99.26 -50.46
CA SER A 835 -6.03 -98.08 -50.16
C SER A 835 -6.79 -98.18 -48.78
N PRO A 836 -7.34 -97.11 -48.13
CA PRO A 836 -7.53 -95.68 -48.52
C PRO A 836 -7.45 -94.54 -47.41
N TYR A 837 -7.80 -93.29 -47.80
CA TYR A 837 -8.43 -92.14 -47.05
C TYR A 837 -7.66 -91.06 -46.19
N ASN A 838 -7.41 -89.89 -46.85
CA ASN A 838 -7.67 -88.45 -46.51
C ASN A 838 -7.05 -87.62 -45.35
N TYR A 839 -6.98 -86.29 -45.65
CA TYR A 839 -6.88 -85.06 -44.82
C TYR A 839 -5.56 -84.23 -44.88
N THR A 840 -5.66 -82.91 -44.56
CA THR A 840 -4.86 -81.80 -45.16
C THR A 840 -4.87 -80.49 -44.33
N SER A 841 -3.90 -79.59 -44.64
CA SER A 841 -3.76 -78.14 -44.25
C SER A 841 -3.52 -77.82 -42.75
N THR A 842 -3.01 -76.65 -42.31
CA THR A 842 -2.71 -75.34 -42.96
C THR A 842 -1.56 -74.58 -42.24
N GLU A 843 -0.85 -73.67 -42.96
CA GLU A 843 -0.21 -72.37 -42.56
C GLU A 843 0.68 -72.12 -41.29
N ASP A 844 1.89 -71.59 -41.57
CA ASP A 844 2.60 -70.40 -40.99
C ASP A 844 3.38 -70.41 -39.62
N GLY A 845 4.46 -69.58 -39.55
CA GLY A 845 4.93 -68.90 -38.31
C GLY A 845 6.19 -69.34 -37.51
N GLY A 846 7.39 -68.79 -37.81
CA GLY A 846 8.29 -68.12 -36.82
C GLY A 846 9.14 -68.82 -35.70
N SER A 847 10.42 -69.15 -36.01
CA SER A 847 11.71 -68.80 -35.32
C SER A 847 12.02 -68.84 -33.77
N VAL A 848 13.32 -69.12 -33.44
CA VAL A 848 14.23 -68.55 -32.35
C VAL A 848 14.55 -69.31 -31.01
N PHE A 849 15.87 -69.52 -30.75
CA PHE A 849 16.70 -69.72 -29.49
C PHE A 849 16.35 -70.82 -28.43
N ILE A 850 17.24 -71.55 -27.72
CA ILE A 850 18.68 -71.49 -27.27
C ILE A 850 18.95 -70.56 -26.04
N GLY A 851 19.70 -70.90 -24.97
CA GLY A 851 20.31 -72.16 -24.48
C GLY A 851 21.56 -71.95 -23.58
N GLU A 852 21.56 -72.51 -22.34
CA GLU A 852 22.69 -72.98 -21.48
C GLU A 852 23.76 -71.95 -20.94
N GLU A 853 24.69 -72.20 -19.99
CA GLU A 853 25.10 -73.40 -19.19
C GLU A 853 25.39 -73.14 -17.66
N ASP A 854 26.64 -73.24 -17.13
CA ASP A 854 26.99 -73.52 -15.70
C ASP A 854 28.39 -72.98 -15.22
N ARG A 855 28.70 -73.03 -13.88
CA ARG A 855 30.01 -72.90 -13.13
C ARG A 855 30.68 -71.51 -12.94
N ASN A 856 31.00 -71.04 -11.71
CA ASN A 856 31.99 -71.44 -10.66
C ASN A 856 33.43 -70.90 -10.93
N GLU A 857 34.28 -70.45 -10.00
CA GLU A 857 34.31 -70.18 -8.53
C GLU A 857 35.58 -69.28 -8.30
N ASN A 858 35.90 -68.57 -7.21
CA ASN A 858 35.33 -68.25 -5.89
C ASN A 858 36.04 -66.94 -5.38
N GLU A 859 35.74 -66.29 -4.25
CA GLU A 859 34.81 -66.60 -3.14
C GLU A 859 33.92 -65.35 -2.82
N GLU A 860 33.75 -64.72 -1.65
CA GLU A 860 34.31 -64.84 -0.29
C GLU A 860 33.24 -64.43 0.78
N ASN A 861 33.63 -64.35 2.05
CA ASN A 861 32.76 -64.37 3.23
C ASN A 861 32.21 -62.98 3.64
N HIS A 862 31.06 -62.84 4.33
CA HIS A 862 30.07 -63.82 4.78
C HIS A 862 28.73 -63.15 5.16
N ASN A 863 27.61 -63.84 4.86
CA ASN A 863 26.35 -63.93 5.64
C ASN A 863 25.50 -62.65 5.91
N THR A 864 24.16 -62.72 5.99
CA THR A 864 23.26 -63.89 6.06
C THR A 864 22.04 -63.71 5.15
N GLU A 865 21.63 -64.77 4.44
CA GLU A 865 20.43 -64.74 3.59
C GLU A 865 19.13 -65.08 4.35
N ALA A 866 18.01 -64.48 3.90
CA ALA A 866 16.68 -65.05 4.05
C ALA A 866 15.92 -64.92 2.72
N LYS A 867 15.64 -66.03 2.05
CA LYS A 867 15.02 -66.04 0.70
C LYS A 867 13.49 -66.08 0.77
N ASP A 868 12.84 -65.08 0.18
CA ASP A 868 11.38 -64.87 0.16
C ASP A 868 10.61 -65.96 -0.63
N TYR A 869 10.39 -67.13 -0.02
CA TYR A 869 9.56 -68.19 -0.59
C TYR A 869 8.10 -67.75 -0.84
N ALA A 870 7.60 -66.73 -0.13
CA ALA A 870 6.29 -66.11 -0.36
C ALA A 870 6.13 -65.52 -1.79
N LYS A 871 7.24 -65.15 -2.45
CA LYS A 871 7.26 -64.63 -3.82
C LYS A 871 7.11 -65.72 -4.89
N PHE A 872 7.25 -67.01 -4.55
CA PHE A 872 7.05 -68.11 -5.51
C PHE A 872 5.63 -68.13 -6.09
N THR A 873 5.49 -68.53 -7.35
CA THR A 873 4.19 -68.73 -8.01
C THR A 873 3.58 -70.07 -7.58
N VAL A 874 2.26 -70.24 -7.75
CA VAL A 874 1.56 -71.50 -7.43
C VAL A 874 2.16 -72.69 -8.20
N LEU A 875 2.58 -72.48 -9.44
CA LEU A 875 3.24 -73.50 -10.26
C LEU A 875 4.57 -73.94 -9.62
N LYS A 876 5.41 -72.98 -9.22
CA LYS A 876 6.73 -73.25 -8.61
C LYS A 876 6.61 -73.90 -7.22
N LEU A 877 5.60 -73.50 -6.43
CA LEU A 877 5.27 -74.16 -5.16
C LEU A 877 4.79 -75.62 -5.36
N LYS A 878 3.94 -75.88 -6.35
CA LYS A 878 3.53 -77.26 -6.72
C LYS A 878 4.72 -78.10 -7.18
N GLN A 879 5.61 -77.54 -7.99
CA GLN A 879 6.82 -78.23 -8.48
C GLN A 879 7.74 -78.60 -7.31
N GLU A 880 8.07 -77.68 -6.41
CA GLU A 880 8.92 -77.98 -5.25
C GLU A 880 8.26 -78.92 -4.24
N LEU A 881 6.96 -78.78 -3.94
CA LEU A 881 6.24 -79.75 -3.11
C LEU A 881 6.24 -81.17 -3.71
N THR A 882 6.13 -81.29 -5.03
CA THR A 882 6.20 -82.60 -5.73
C THR A 882 7.62 -83.16 -5.71
N LYS A 883 8.63 -82.32 -5.95
CA LYS A 883 10.07 -82.65 -5.91
C LYS A 883 10.53 -83.10 -4.52
N HIS A 884 9.94 -82.55 -3.45
CA HIS A 884 10.14 -83.01 -2.08
C HIS A 884 9.25 -84.20 -1.65
N GLY A 885 8.50 -84.81 -2.59
CA GLY A 885 7.73 -86.05 -2.36
C GLY A 885 6.30 -85.86 -1.86
N PHE A 886 5.82 -84.64 -1.64
CA PHE A 886 4.49 -84.34 -1.09
C PHE A 886 3.38 -84.23 -2.15
N GLY A 887 3.56 -84.92 -3.28
CA GLY A 887 2.59 -84.96 -4.38
C GLY A 887 1.23 -85.57 -4.01
N ALA A 888 1.19 -86.48 -3.04
CA ALA A 888 -0.04 -87.09 -2.57
C ALA A 888 -0.92 -86.11 -1.78
N GLN A 889 -0.33 -85.27 -0.92
CA GLN A 889 -1.05 -84.23 -0.17
C GLN A 889 -1.60 -83.15 -1.11
N LEU A 890 -0.88 -82.80 -2.17
CA LEU A 890 -1.35 -81.86 -3.21
C LEU A 890 -2.65 -82.31 -3.89
N LEU A 891 -2.87 -83.62 -4.05
CA LEU A 891 -4.06 -84.20 -4.69
C LEU A 891 -5.27 -84.31 -3.76
N GLN A 892 -5.09 -84.19 -2.44
CA GLN A 892 -6.19 -84.23 -1.47
C GLN A 892 -6.90 -82.86 -1.31
N LEU A 893 -6.29 -81.78 -1.79
CA LEU A 893 -6.85 -80.43 -1.74
C LEU A 893 -7.85 -80.19 -2.89
N LYS A 894 -9.14 -80.08 -2.56
CA LYS A 894 -10.18 -79.62 -3.50
C LYS A 894 -10.22 -78.08 -3.52
N ASN A 895 -9.92 -77.49 -4.69
CA ASN A 895 -9.90 -76.05 -4.97
C ASN A 895 -9.06 -75.16 -3.99
N PRO A 896 -7.76 -75.47 -3.76
CA PRO A 896 -6.87 -74.65 -2.93
C PRO A 896 -6.42 -73.34 -3.59
N ASN A 897 -6.21 -72.31 -2.76
CA ASN A 897 -5.66 -71.01 -3.10
C ASN A 897 -4.14 -70.93 -2.86
N LYS A 898 -3.47 -69.85 -3.29
CA LYS A 898 -2.01 -69.66 -3.15
C LYS A 898 -1.51 -69.89 -1.72
N LYS A 899 -2.26 -69.43 -0.71
CA LYS A 899 -1.87 -69.55 0.71
C LYS A 899 -1.76 -71.01 1.18
N ASP A 900 -2.61 -71.90 0.66
CA ASP A 900 -2.65 -73.30 1.08
C ASP A 900 -1.42 -74.07 0.59
N PHE A 901 -0.92 -73.72 -0.60
CA PHE A 901 0.34 -74.23 -1.13
C PHE A 901 1.56 -73.71 -0.35
N VAL A 902 1.54 -72.46 0.14
CA VAL A 902 2.60 -71.93 1.00
C VAL A 902 2.59 -72.64 2.35
N ALA A 903 1.43 -72.80 3.00
CA ALA A 903 1.29 -73.50 4.27
C ALA A 903 1.71 -74.98 4.18
N LEU A 904 1.41 -75.67 3.08
CA LEU A 904 1.95 -77.02 2.82
C LEU A 904 3.48 -77.03 2.75
N TYR A 905 4.07 -76.06 2.05
CA TYR A 905 5.51 -75.94 1.83
C TYR A 905 6.28 -75.60 3.12
N GLU A 906 5.78 -74.65 3.92
CA GLU A 906 6.32 -74.33 5.24
C GLU A 906 6.32 -75.56 6.15
N LYS A 907 5.16 -76.24 6.25
CA LYS A 907 4.96 -77.38 7.16
C LYS A 907 5.76 -78.63 6.80
N HIS A 908 5.93 -78.94 5.51
CA HIS A 908 6.51 -80.22 5.08
C HIS A 908 7.93 -80.11 4.52
N VAL A 909 8.29 -78.96 3.91
CA VAL A 909 9.63 -78.76 3.32
C VAL A 909 10.52 -77.93 4.25
N LEU A 910 10.00 -76.84 4.82
CA LEU A 910 10.77 -75.98 5.75
C LEU A 910 10.68 -76.45 7.22
N LYS A 911 9.76 -77.38 7.53
CA LYS A 911 9.47 -77.91 8.88
C LYS A 911 9.19 -76.81 9.92
N LYS A 912 8.39 -75.81 9.52
CA LYS A 912 7.81 -74.78 10.40
C LYS A 912 6.33 -75.05 10.65
#